data_AF-A0A371QLW4-F1
#
_entry.id   AF-A0A371QLW4-F1
#
_cell.length_a   1.000
_cell.length_b   1.000
_cell.length_c   1.000
_cell.angle_alpha   90.00
_cell.angle_beta   90.00
_cell.angle_gamma   90.00
#
_symmetry.space_group_name_H-M   'P 1'
#
loop_
_entity.id
_entity.type
_entity.pdbx_description
1 polymer ?
#
loop_
_entity_poly.entity_id
_entity_poly.type
_entity_poly.pdbx_seq_one_letter_code
_entity_poly.pdbx_strand_id
1 'polypeptide(L)'
;MKPDYDQHSGDKAAQIKELLSNAWKKSGRGRILSLAFIFLSLLLLLFASITAAESAYFLPSAWKIGGLLTGLALSIAITYLFSRQISDSSFDVFVKRYLKTRPKDGENIQSAIDLYEDQNRDQSLFYEAALESNLEKVKPDELNRDLKSYLGRHHTIKSATRSFGALLLALVVFSLTIFQNPDGFERTMTFWQTFEQPNPYQYAISPGDTTIEQGQSIQPTIEFSGDRLPETVTFLYKTDVEENYRERPMQLSEGTRFQPREFEISSSVSYHVVMDGFRSESYRLSVQVQPRFDDLIARITPPSYTNLPESEHEYPFSALRFYPGSEIHFEGELNKEVDQIELLSSGEPLEMTLTESDSRLTYFATITPETTDTLTFQMTDHDGLSNRNPFRTILRMTEDEPPVVVIREPTGVVMENEPRDLDILYQATDDFGIERAELQWSIYRSYVDEPQHGAQQLSTPENGRNTRISWDLTELELRPRDEVRFRIRALDNDAVSGGKWGESQEVVIRRPSMAEFFEEIDSKERSVQGELDQVSDEFEQMEQEYERFLERLRQNPEGGFEEQEMLESVSEQQQRIDETVEQLKEQYEELRREMEESSSISDETRESYRELQQLMEELDDPDLQNALRELREAMENMNPNQIEQALENVSFNEELYKERLERTKELFKQLKMNSDLDKLAQQYQDLSERMREQPEATLEQLKSEMETARDDMDSLSDQLERLDDNPPRRSEEKLKELKEQAQERLQEIQEQMEQLGQEMDGKMEDGETSPDSQMQQQQQQISEQLQQEADNMREMRQEMGGQQLQVNILGLQWALYTLLELSETQEFLTKDSQETANRSAGFVNLARQQNYVRGQFSAVADTIFQISSEIPGVPNRINRKKAEVERTLQRAVDEMSERNQRSAMITSRESLGGINDLSSTIASLIEQLMDQDGDGGGGGGMSMQQMIEQMQQMSGDQEQLNQQLQEMVNDMQGDRLSREQSERLDEMARQQNEIRRQLRELQRSGALREGDQALSELQRMIDEMEDSINDMRGGVTDRMMIERQQNILSRMLSAEEAMERRGEEEEREGQLAEPFDSELPPDLTLEELQQEIRSRLQDPNYTRFSEEHQRLIERYFEMLRRMDDAAIQ
;
A
#
# COMPACT_ATOMS: atom_id res chain seq x y z
N MET A 1 168.50 -57.86 -69.84
CA MET A 1 167.10 -58.30 -69.95
C MET A 1 166.49 -58.19 -68.56
N LYS A 2 165.94 -57.02 -68.24
CA LYS A 2 165.25 -56.72 -66.96
C LYS A 2 163.75 -56.70 -67.29
N PRO A 3 162.98 -57.72 -66.88
CA PRO A 3 161.56 -57.78 -67.18
C PRO A 3 160.76 -56.89 -66.20
N ASP A 4 159.81 -56.14 -66.77
CA ASP A 4 158.74 -55.37 -66.13
C ASP A 4 157.98 -56.20 -65.10
N TYR A 5 158.11 -55.95 -63.79
CA TYR A 5 157.24 -56.54 -62.76
C TYR A 5 156.94 -55.65 -61.52
N ASP A 6 157.32 -54.36 -61.51
CA ASP A 6 157.42 -53.59 -60.24
C ASP A 6 156.23 -52.65 -59.89
N GLN A 7 155.00 -52.80 -60.45
CA GLN A 7 153.89 -51.87 -60.08
C GLN A 7 152.53 -52.48 -59.71
N HIS A 8 152.26 -53.77 -59.95
CA HIS A 8 150.90 -54.32 -59.76
C HIS A 8 150.53 -54.73 -58.33
N SER A 9 151.50 -54.94 -57.43
CA SER A 9 151.24 -55.50 -56.10
C SER A 9 150.76 -54.45 -55.08
N GLY A 10 151.28 -53.21 -55.15
CA GLY A 10 150.89 -52.11 -54.26
C GLY A 10 149.45 -51.59 -54.50
N ASP A 11 149.00 -51.53 -55.75
CA ASP A 11 147.64 -51.11 -56.12
C ASP A 11 146.58 -52.10 -55.60
N LYS A 12 146.88 -53.40 -55.58
CA LYS A 12 145.98 -54.42 -55.02
C LYS A 12 145.75 -54.23 -53.52
N ALA A 13 146.78 -53.91 -52.74
CA ALA A 13 146.63 -53.69 -51.30
C ALA A 13 145.78 -52.45 -50.99
N ALA A 14 145.98 -51.35 -51.73
CA ALA A 14 145.16 -50.14 -51.62
C ALA A 14 143.68 -50.41 -51.94
N GLN A 15 143.41 -51.16 -53.02
CA GLN A 15 142.06 -51.53 -53.43
C GLN A 15 141.35 -52.38 -52.35
N ILE A 16 142.07 -53.32 -51.72
CA ILE A 16 141.53 -54.15 -50.64
C ILE A 16 141.17 -53.31 -49.40
N LYS A 17 142.03 -52.37 -49.00
CA LYS A 17 141.75 -51.45 -47.88
C LYS A 17 140.54 -50.56 -48.14
N GLU A 18 140.37 -50.06 -49.36
CA GLU A 18 139.21 -49.25 -49.73
C GLU A 18 137.90 -50.06 -49.66
N LEU A 19 137.91 -51.31 -50.14
CA LEU A 19 136.77 -52.22 -50.03
C LEU A 19 136.37 -52.48 -48.57
N LEU A 20 137.35 -52.67 -47.67
CA LEU A 20 137.11 -52.85 -46.24
C LEU A 20 136.55 -51.58 -45.58
N SER A 21 137.06 -50.40 -45.93
CA SER A 21 136.59 -49.10 -45.42
C SER A 21 135.15 -48.79 -45.84
N ASN A 22 134.82 -49.04 -47.11
CA ASN A 22 133.47 -48.87 -47.63
C ASN A 22 132.48 -49.83 -46.98
N ALA A 23 132.91 -51.06 -46.68
CA ALA A 23 132.09 -52.03 -45.96
C ALA A 23 131.79 -51.58 -44.52
N TRP A 24 132.80 -51.08 -43.80
CA TRP A 24 132.63 -50.53 -42.45
C TRP A 24 131.65 -49.34 -42.40
N LYS A 25 131.81 -48.36 -43.30
CA LYS A 25 130.88 -47.21 -43.42
C LYS A 25 129.44 -47.65 -43.68
N LYS A 26 129.24 -48.70 -44.49
CA LYS A 26 127.91 -49.25 -44.79
C LYS A 26 127.26 -49.90 -43.55
N SER A 27 128.05 -50.55 -42.70
CA SER A 27 127.58 -51.07 -41.40
C SER A 27 127.13 -49.93 -40.46
N GLY A 28 127.89 -48.83 -40.41
CA GLY A 28 127.55 -47.64 -39.61
C GLY A 28 126.24 -46.97 -40.04
N ARG A 29 126.00 -46.84 -41.35
CA ARG A 29 124.72 -46.33 -41.89
C ARG A 29 123.53 -47.21 -41.50
N GLY A 30 123.71 -48.53 -41.44
CA GLY A 30 122.66 -49.46 -40.98
C GLY A 30 122.19 -49.19 -39.55
N ARG A 31 123.10 -48.81 -38.65
CA ARG A 31 122.77 -48.44 -37.27
C ARG A 31 121.96 -47.15 -37.18
N ILE A 32 122.31 -46.13 -37.96
CA ILE A 32 121.57 -44.86 -37.94
C ILE A 32 120.13 -45.09 -38.43
N LEU A 33 119.97 -45.86 -39.51
CA LEU A 33 118.65 -46.20 -40.05
C LEU A 33 117.82 -47.05 -39.07
N SER A 34 118.42 -48.01 -38.36
CA SER A 34 117.68 -48.80 -37.37
C SER A 34 117.15 -47.94 -36.23
N LEU A 35 117.95 -47.00 -35.71
CA LEU A 35 117.53 -46.09 -34.65
C LEU A 35 116.44 -45.12 -35.11
N ALA A 36 116.56 -44.59 -36.32
CA ALA A 36 115.51 -43.74 -36.89
C ALA A 36 114.18 -44.48 -37.06
N PHE A 37 114.21 -45.74 -37.52
CA PHE A 37 112.99 -46.54 -37.68
C PHE A 37 112.35 -46.93 -36.34
N ILE A 38 113.14 -47.24 -35.32
CA ILE A 38 112.62 -47.51 -33.96
C ILE A 38 111.95 -46.27 -33.37
N PHE A 39 112.59 -45.10 -33.50
CA PHE A 39 112.02 -43.84 -33.02
C PHE A 39 110.67 -43.55 -33.67
N LEU A 40 110.61 -43.66 -35.00
CA LEU A 40 109.40 -43.37 -35.76
C LEU A 40 108.29 -44.40 -35.47
N SER A 41 108.62 -45.68 -35.27
CA SER A 41 107.63 -46.70 -34.93
C SER A 41 107.02 -46.47 -33.54
N LEU A 42 107.83 -46.06 -32.56
CA LEU A 42 107.36 -45.73 -31.21
C LEU A 42 106.44 -44.51 -31.21
N LEU A 43 106.78 -43.49 -32.00
CA LEU A 43 105.99 -42.27 -32.11
C LEU A 43 104.61 -42.54 -32.75
N LEU A 44 104.55 -43.38 -33.78
CA LEU A 44 103.28 -43.79 -34.41
C LEU A 44 102.39 -44.60 -33.45
N LEU A 45 102.98 -45.53 -32.69
CA LEU A 45 102.22 -46.33 -31.71
C LEU A 45 101.70 -45.47 -30.54
N LEU A 46 102.48 -44.48 -30.09
CA LEU A 46 102.02 -43.52 -29.09
C LEU A 46 100.78 -42.78 -29.58
N PHE A 47 100.84 -42.22 -30.78
CA PHE A 47 99.73 -41.44 -31.32
C PHE A 47 98.48 -42.30 -31.52
N ALA A 48 98.65 -43.55 -31.99
CA ALA A 48 97.55 -44.52 -32.06
C ALA A 48 96.90 -44.78 -30.69
N SER A 49 97.71 -44.90 -29.63
CA SER A 49 97.21 -45.15 -28.27
C SER A 49 96.43 -43.97 -27.67
N ILE A 50 96.89 -42.74 -27.90
CA ILE A 50 96.20 -41.53 -27.44
C ILE A 50 94.87 -41.37 -28.19
N THR A 51 94.87 -41.64 -29.49
CA THR A 51 93.64 -41.59 -30.31
C THR A 51 92.58 -42.58 -29.84
N ALA A 52 93.00 -43.80 -29.46
CA ALA A 52 92.09 -44.80 -28.90
C ALA A 52 91.61 -44.44 -27.48
N ALA A 53 92.44 -43.79 -26.67
CA ALA A 53 92.04 -43.32 -25.35
C ALA A 53 91.05 -42.14 -25.45
N GLU A 54 91.26 -41.24 -26.41
CA GLU A 54 90.34 -40.11 -26.67
C GLU A 54 88.97 -40.58 -27.17
N SER A 55 88.91 -41.64 -27.98
CA SER A 55 87.63 -42.19 -28.44
C SER A 55 86.83 -42.83 -27.32
N ALA A 56 87.49 -43.39 -26.31
CA ALA A 56 86.83 -44.06 -25.19
C ALA A 56 86.48 -43.14 -24.01
N TYR A 57 87.30 -42.11 -23.73
CA TYR A 57 87.24 -41.38 -22.45
C TYR A 57 87.12 -39.85 -22.56
N PHE A 58 87.04 -39.27 -23.77
CA PHE A 58 86.90 -37.82 -23.97
C PHE A 58 87.87 -37.00 -23.09
N LEU A 59 89.17 -37.19 -23.31
CA LEU A 59 90.20 -36.71 -22.40
C LEU A 59 90.20 -35.18 -22.35
N PRO A 60 90.41 -34.57 -21.16
CA PRO A 60 90.63 -33.13 -21.06
C PRO A 60 91.87 -32.69 -21.84
N SER A 61 91.88 -31.45 -22.33
CA SER A 61 92.99 -30.89 -23.12
C SER A 61 94.36 -31.01 -22.43
N ALA A 62 94.41 -30.86 -21.09
CA ALA A 62 95.64 -31.02 -20.31
C ALA A 62 96.24 -32.44 -20.39
N TRP A 63 95.40 -33.48 -20.40
CA TRP A 63 95.85 -34.88 -20.48
C TRP A 63 96.36 -35.23 -21.88
N LYS A 64 95.75 -34.66 -22.93
CA LYS A 64 96.22 -34.82 -24.32
C LYS A 64 97.63 -34.26 -24.50
N ILE A 65 97.84 -33.01 -24.05
CA ILE A 65 99.14 -32.33 -24.14
C ILE A 65 100.20 -33.05 -23.30
N GLY A 66 99.87 -33.43 -22.06
CA GLY A 66 100.75 -34.18 -21.18
C GLY A 66 101.14 -35.55 -21.75
N GLY A 67 100.19 -36.29 -22.31
CA GLY A 67 100.41 -37.59 -22.95
C GLY A 67 101.34 -37.53 -24.17
N LEU A 68 101.19 -36.50 -25.02
CA LEU A 68 102.05 -36.30 -26.18
C LEU A 68 103.49 -35.95 -25.79
N LEU A 69 103.68 -35.06 -24.82
CA LEU A 69 105.01 -34.63 -24.37
C LEU A 69 105.77 -35.77 -23.67
N THR A 70 105.09 -36.48 -22.76
CA THR A 70 105.68 -37.62 -22.04
C THR A 70 106.03 -38.76 -22.99
N GLY A 71 105.15 -39.05 -23.95
CA GLY A 71 105.37 -40.05 -24.98
C GLY A 71 106.52 -39.74 -25.93
N LEU A 72 106.69 -38.47 -26.32
CA LEU A 72 107.84 -38.03 -27.11
C LEU A 72 109.15 -38.22 -26.34
N ALA A 73 109.19 -37.81 -25.06
CA ALA A 73 110.35 -37.99 -24.21
C ALA A 73 110.71 -39.48 -24.02
N LEU A 74 109.71 -40.34 -23.84
CA LEU A 74 109.90 -41.78 -23.70
C LEU A 74 110.42 -42.41 -25.01
N SER A 75 109.91 -41.97 -26.16
CA SER A 75 110.38 -42.43 -27.48
C SER A 75 111.85 -42.07 -27.72
N ILE A 76 112.28 -40.88 -27.30
CA ILE A 76 113.70 -40.47 -27.34
C ILE A 76 114.54 -41.33 -26.39
N ALA A 77 114.08 -41.54 -25.15
CA ALA A 77 114.80 -42.31 -24.13
C ALA A 77 114.98 -43.78 -24.54
N ILE A 78 113.93 -44.43 -25.05
CA ILE A 78 113.98 -45.81 -25.54
C ILE A 78 114.92 -45.91 -26.74
N THR A 79 114.82 -44.98 -27.71
CA THR A 79 115.73 -44.94 -28.86
C THR A 79 117.19 -44.79 -28.42
N TYR A 80 117.46 -43.96 -27.42
CA TYR A 80 118.79 -43.80 -26.84
C TYR A 80 119.31 -45.09 -26.18
N LEU A 81 118.46 -45.84 -25.45
CA LEU A 81 118.83 -47.13 -24.89
C LEU A 81 119.18 -48.16 -25.98
N PHE A 82 118.38 -48.23 -27.05
CA PHE A 82 118.69 -49.08 -28.21
C PHE A 82 119.98 -48.66 -28.93
N SER A 83 120.31 -47.37 -28.93
CA SER A 83 121.57 -46.87 -29.50
C SER A 83 122.81 -47.42 -28.78
N ARG A 84 122.71 -47.72 -27.47
CA ARG A 84 123.80 -48.34 -26.70
C ARG A 84 123.98 -49.82 -26.99
N GLN A 85 122.89 -50.52 -27.32
CA GLN A 85 122.93 -51.96 -27.59
C GLN A 85 123.45 -52.29 -28.99
N ILE A 86 123.27 -51.38 -29.95
CA ILE A 86 123.83 -51.48 -31.30
C ILE A 86 125.21 -50.78 -31.29
N SER A 87 126.24 -51.45 -30.77
CA SER A 87 127.61 -50.89 -30.69
C SER A 87 128.29 -50.83 -32.05
N ASP A 88 128.92 -49.69 -32.38
CA ASP A 88 129.84 -49.60 -33.52
C ASP A 88 131.22 -50.14 -33.11
N SER A 89 131.89 -50.85 -34.01
CA SER A 89 133.26 -51.33 -33.81
C SER A 89 134.20 -50.42 -34.59
N SER A 90 135.34 -50.03 -34.01
CA SER A 90 136.37 -49.29 -34.75
C SER A 90 136.81 -50.04 -36.01
N PHE A 91 137.31 -49.30 -37.01
CA PHE A 91 137.70 -49.88 -38.30
C PHE A 91 138.61 -51.10 -38.15
N ASP A 92 139.62 -51.04 -37.27
CA ASP A 92 140.54 -52.16 -37.01
C ASP A 92 139.84 -53.38 -36.42
N VAL A 93 138.88 -53.18 -35.51
CA VAL A 93 138.11 -54.27 -34.89
C VAL A 93 137.18 -54.91 -35.91
N PHE A 94 136.58 -54.10 -36.80
CA PHE A 94 135.75 -54.59 -37.89
C PHE A 94 136.56 -55.45 -38.88
N VAL A 95 137.73 -54.94 -39.32
CA VAL A 95 138.62 -55.64 -40.25
C VAL A 95 139.15 -56.93 -39.62
N LYS A 96 139.69 -56.89 -38.39
CA LYS A 96 140.17 -58.10 -37.69
C LYS A 96 139.08 -59.16 -37.51
N ARG A 97 137.85 -58.75 -37.18
CA ARG A 97 136.73 -59.68 -37.00
C ARG A 97 136.26 -60.28 -38.32
N TYR A 98 136.30 -59.51 -39.41
CA TYR A 98 136.02 -60.04 -40.75
C TYR A 98 137.13 -61.01 -41.20
N LEU A 99 138.40 -60.63 -41.09
CA LEU A 99 139.52 -61.48 -41.54
C LEU A 99 139.63 -62.80 -40.75
N LYS A 100 139.27 -62.82 -39.45
CA LYS A 100 139.14 -64.07 -38.67
C LYS A 100 138.12 -65.06 -39.23
N THR A 101 137.14 -64.61 -40.02
CA THR A 101 136.19 -65.53 -40.67
C THR A 101 136.76 -66.21 -41.92
N ARG A 102 137.99 -65.88 -42.32
CA ARG A 102 138.73 -66.48 -43.45
C ARG A 102 140.05 -67.12 -42.97
N PRO A 103 140.04 -68.35 -42.44
CA PRO A 103 141.24 -68.98 -41.88
C PRO A 103 142.35 -69.25 -42.91
N LYS A 104 142.02 -69.40 -44.21
CA LYS A 104 142.99 -69.75 -45.25
C LYS A 104 143.80 -68.56 -45.77
N ASP A 105 143.18 -67.39 -45.90
CA ASP A 105 143.78 -66.21 -46.55
C ASP A 105 143.82 -64.97 -45.62
N GLY A 106 143.13 -65.00 -44.48
CA GLY A 106 142.88 -63.83 -43.64
C GLY A 106 144.15 -63.30 -42.95
N GLU A 107 145.02 -64.19 -42.47
CA GLU A 107 146.31 -63.79 -41.89
C GLU A 107 147.25 -63.17 -42.93
N ASN A 108 147.21 -63.67 -44.16
CA ASN A 108 148.02 -63.14 -45.27
C ASN A 108 147.51 -61.76 -45.69
N ILE A 109 146.20 -61.56 -45.78
CA ILE A 109 145.61 -60.24 -46.08
C ILE A 109 145.87 -59.26 -44.94
N GLN A 110 145.75 -59.69 -43.67
CA GLN A 110 146.03 -58.85 -42.53
C GLN A 110 147.51 -58.45 -42.51
N SER A 111 148.41 -59.40 -42.67
CA SER A 111 149.84 -59.15 -42.71
C SER A 111 150.21 -58.26 -43.89
N ALA A 112 149.57 -58.42 -45.05
CA ALA A 112 149.80 -57.55 -46.22
C ALA A 112 149.30 -56.12 -46.00
N ILE A 113 148.16 -55.93 -45.31
CA ILE A 113 147.65 -54.60 -44.96
C ILE A 113 148.53 -53.95 -43.88
N ASP A 114 148.90 -54.71 -42.84
CA ASP A 114 149.78 -54.24 -41.76
C ASP A 114 151.16 -53.87 -42.33
N LEU A 115 151.70 -54.64 -43.28
CA LEU A 115 152.94 -54.32 -44.00
C LEU A 115 152.78 -53.10 -44.92
N TYR A 116 151.65 -52.96 -45.61
CA TYR A 116 151.34 -51.80 -46.46
C TYR A 116 151.19 -50.50 -45.64
N GLU A 117 150.78 -50.59 -44.39
CA GLU A 117 150.65 -49.46 -43.47
C GLU A 117 151.92 -49.16 -42.66
N ASP A 118 152.97 -49.99 -42.72
CA ASP A 118 154.24 -49.78 -42.01
C ASP A 118 155.04 -48.61 -42.62
N GLN A 119 155.50 -47.70 -41.76
CA GLN A 119 156.18 -46.46 -42.15
C GLN A 119 157.63 -46.69 -42.64
N ASN A 120 158.22 -47.87 -42.39
CA ASN A 120 159.63 -48.17 -42.73
C ASN A 120 159.82 -48.96 -44.03
N ARG A 121 158.85 -48.90 -44.94
CA ARG A 121 158.74 -49.72 -46.15
C ARG A 121 159.93 -49.70 -47.13
N ASP A 122 160.68 -48.61 -47.23
CA ASP A 122 161.69 -48.43 -48.30
C ASP A 122 163.04 -49.13 -48.05
N GLN A 123 163.25 -49.75 -46.87
CA GLN A 123 164.56 -50.35 -46.51
C GLN A 123 164.69 -51.86 -46.83
N SER A 124 163.60 -52.55 -47.15
CA SER A 124 163.60 -54.01 -47.31
C SER A 124 163.50 -54.43 -48.78
N LEU A 125 164.55 -55.07 -49.29
CA LEU A 125 164.57 -55.70 -50.62
C LEU A 125 163.50 -56.80 -50.80
N PHE A 126 162.90 -57.28 -49.70
CA PHE A 126 161.87 -58.32 -49.72
C PHE A 126 160.45 -57.76 -49.54
N TYR A 127 160.25 -56.44 -49.40
CA TYR A 127 158.92 -55.84 -49.19
C TYR A 127 157.93 -56.19 -50.31
N GLU A 128 158.30 -55.95 -51.56
CA GLU A 128 157.42 -56.23 -52.69
C GLU A 128 157.18 -57.73 -52.88
N ALA A 129 158.21 -58.56 -52.69
CA ALA A 129 158.08 -60.01 -52.75
C ALA A 129 157.17 -60.56 -51.63
N ALA A 130 157.23 -59.99 -50.43
CA ALA A 130 156.35 -60.37 -49.32
C ALA A 130 154.91 -59.92 -49.55
N LEU A 131 154.70 -58.74 -50.13
CA LEU A 131 153.36 -58.24 -50.48
C LEU A 131 152.74 -59.09 -51.60
N GLU A 132 153.52 -59.39 -52.64
CA GLU A 132 153.10 -60.22 -53.76
C GLU A 132 152.82 -61.65 -53.31
N SER A 133 153.72 -62.29 -52.56
CA SER A 133 153.51 -63.66 -52.05
C SER A 133 152.26 -63.78 -51.17
N ASN A 134 151.99 -62.78 -50.32
CA ASN A 134 150.80 -62.77 -49.45
C ASN A 134 149.50 -62.46 -50.21
N LEU A 135 149.56 -61.72 -51.32
CA LEU A 135 148.38 -61.29 -52.09
C LEU A 135 148.18 -62.06 -53.41
N GLU A 136 149.11 -62.91 -53.83
CA GLU A 136 149.07 -63.62 -55.12
C GLU A 136 147.79 -64.45 -55.28
N LYS A 137 147.38 -65.12 -54.20
CA LYS A 137 146.18 -65.97 -54.16
C LYS A 137 144.90 -65.21 -53.82
N VAL A 138 144.97 -63.91 -53.50
CA VAL A 138 143.83 -63.11 -53.06
C VAL A 138 143.23 -62.36 -54.26
N LYS A 139 142.02 -62.77 -54.67
CA LYS A 139 141.25 -62.09 -55.73
C LYS A 139 140.35 -61.00 -55.12
N PRO A 140 140.51 -59.71 -55.49
CA PRO A 140 139.70 -58.61 -54.95
C PRO A 140 138.19 -58.78 -55.16
N ASP A 141 137.76 -59.35 -56.29
CA ASP A 141 136.34 -59.58 -56.59
C ASP A 141 135.70 -60.62 -55.67
N GLU A 142 136.44 -61.69 -55.33
CA GLU A 142 135.98 -62.69 -54.38
C GLU A 142 135.89 -62.11 -52.96
N LEU A 143 136.84 -61.24 -52.59
CA LEU A 143 136.82 -60.53 -51.32
C LEU A 143 135.62 -59.58 -51.21
N ASN A 144 135.32 -58.81 -52.26
CA ASN A 144 134.16 -57.91 -52.27
C ASN A 144 132.83 -58.67 -52.19
N ARG A 145 132.71 -59.79 -52.92
CA ARG A 145 131.51 -60.66 -52.84
C ARG A 145 131.33 -61.23 -51.44
N ASP A 146 132.41 -61.63 -50.79
CA ASP A 146 132.37 -62.19 -49.45
C ASP A 146 132.14 -61.12 -48.37
N LEU A 147 132.71 -59.92 -48.51
CA LEU A 147 132.40 -58.75 -47.68
C LEU A 147 130.91 -58.39 -47.74
N LYS A 148 130.30 -58.41 -48.94
CA LYS A 148 128.85 -58.23 -49.10
C LYS A 148 128.06 -59.33 -48.37
N SER A 149 128.53 -60.57 -48.41
CA SER A 149 127.90 -61.71 -47.73
C SER A 149 127.99 -61.57 -46.19
N TYR A 150 129.14 -61.13 -45.68
CA TYR A 150 129.39 -60.86 -44.27
C TYR A 150 128.55 -59.68 -43.75
N LEU A 151 128.52 -58.57 -44.49
CA LEU A 151 127.67 -57.42 -44.20
C LEU A 151 126.19 -57.80 -44.13
N GLY A 152 125.71 -58.65 -45.05
CA GLY A 152 124.33 -59.15 -45.01
C GLY A 152 123.99 -59.97 -43.74
N ARG A 153 125.00 -60.56 -43.10
CA ARG A 153 124.84 -61.28 -41.82
C ARG A 153 125.18 -60.41 -40.60
N HIS A 154 125.72 -59.21 -40.81
CA HIS A 154 126.14 -58.31 -39.75
C HIS A 154 124.94 -57.82 -38.93
N HIS A 155 125.11 -57.75 -37.61
CA HIS A 155 124.02 -57.48 -36.67
C HIS A 155 123.37 -56.10 -36.89
N THR A 156 124.16 -55.08 -37.30
CA THR A 156 123.65 -53.73 -37.59
C THR A 156 122.68 -53.71 -38.77
N ILE A 157 123.00 -54.40 -39.88
CA ILE A 157 122.14 -54.44 -41.06
C ILE A 157 120.88 -55.28 -40.80
N LYS A 158 121.00 -56.40 -40.06
CA LYS A 158 119.81 -57.16 -39.60
C LYS A 158 118.93 -56.37 -38.63
N SER A 159 119.52 -55.52 -37.78
CA SER A 159 118.75 -54.65 -36.90
C SER A 159 118.00 -53.58 -37.69
N ALA A 160 118.59 -53.04 -38.77
CA ALA A 160 117.93 -52.09 -39.65
C ALA A 160 116.73 -52.68 -40.37
N THR A 161 116.83 -53.90 -40.90
CA THR A 161 115.71 -54.56 -41.58
C THR A 161 114.58 -54.95 -40.62
N ARG A 162 114.91 -55.40 -39.40
CA ARG A 162 113.90 -55.67 -38.35
C ARG A 162 113.19 -54.39 -37.89
N SER A 163 113.95 -53.32 -37.68
CA SER A 163 113.41 -52.02 -37.27
C SER A 163 112.51 -51.42 -38.36
N PHE A 164 112.87 -51.61 -39.63
CA PHE A 164 112.02 -51.24 -40.76
C PHE A 164 110.71 -52.03 -40.79
N GLY A 165 110.76 -53.35 -40.49
CA GLY A 165 109.54 -54.16 -40.34
C GLY A 165 108.65 -53.70 -39.18
N ALA A 166 109.25 -53.30 -38.05
CA ALA A 166 108.51 -52.75 -36.92
C ALA A 166 107.86 -51.40 -37.26
N LEU A 167 108.53 -50.56 -38.04
CA LEU A 167 107.95 -49.31 -38.55
C LEU A 167 106.74 -49.56 -39.45
N LEU A 168 106.83 -50.52 -40.38
CA LEU A 168 105.70 -50.88 -41.25
C LEU A 168 104.51 -51.40 -40.43
N LEU A 169 104.75 -52.23 -39.41
CA LEU A 169 103.70 -52.72 -38.53
C LEU A 169 103.05 -51.57 -37.73
N ALA A 170 103.87 -50.68 -37.16
CA ALA A 170 103.37 -49.51 -36.44
C ALA A 170 102.52 -48.59 -37.34
N LEU A 171 102.92 -48.43 -38.61
CA LEU A 171 102.17 -47.64 -39.58
C LEU A 171 100.83 -48.30 -39.94
N VAL A 172 100.75 -49.63 -40.02
CA VAL A 172 99.49 -50.35 -40.22
C VAL A 172 98.56 -50.20 -39.00
N VAL A 173 99.09 -50.36 -37.79
CA VAL A 173 98.31 -50.19 -36.54
C VAL A 173 97.79 -48.76 -36.44
N PHE A 174 98.63 -47.77 -36.70
CA PHE A 174 98.25 -46.36 -36.70
C PHE A 174 97.12 -46.07 -37.71
N SER A 175 97.29 -46.50 -38.97
CA SER A 175 96.26 -46.33 -39.99
C SER A 175 94.94 -47.03 -39.64
N LEU A 176 94.98 -48.22 -39.04
CA LEU A 176 93.78 -48.94 -38.61
C LEU A 176 93.06 -48.22 -37.46
N THR A 177 93.80 -47.66 -36.50
CA THR A 177 93.21 -46.91 -35.38
C THR A 177 92.51 -45.63 -35.84
N ILE A 178 93.06 -44.93 -36.83
CA ILE A 178 92.43 -43.75 -37.44
C ILE A 178 91.15 -44.15 -38.17
N PHE A 179 91.18 -45.24 -38.95
CA PHE A 179 90.02 -45.67 -39.73
C PHE A 179 88.85 -46.14 -38.85
N GLN A 180 89.12 -46.80 -37.72
CA GLN A 180 88.07 -47.24 -36.80
C GLN A 180 87.51 -46.12 -35.91
N ASN A 181 88.31 -45.07 -35.63
CA ASN A 181 87.93 -43.99 -34.71
C ASN A 181 88.14 -42.62 -35.37
N PRO A 182 87.37 -42.28 -36.43
CA PRO A 182 87.55 -41.01 -37.15
C PRO A 182 87.32 -39.80 -36.25
N ASP A 183 86.26 -39.80 -35.43
CA ASP A 183 85.98 -38.69 -34.52
C ASP A 183 87.04 -38.58 -33.40
N GLY A 184 87.57 -39.72 -32.93
CA GLY A 184 88.65 -39.75 -31.96
C GLY A 184 89.95 -39.14 -32.51
N PHE A 185 90.22 -39.34 -33.80
CA PHE A 185 91.37 -38.73 -34.48
C PHE A 185 91.20 -37.22 -34.64
N GLU A 186 90.02 -36.74 -35.04
CA GLU A 186 89.73 -35.30 -35.14
C GLU A 186 89.89 -34.62 -33.78
N ARG A 187 89.35 -35.21 -32.71
CA ARG A 187 89.48 -34.72 -31.32
C ARG A 187 90.90 -34.79 -30.75
N THR A 188 91.72 -35.73 -31.24
CA THR A 188 93.14 -35.84 -30.84
C THR A 188 93.99 -34.79 -31.56
N MET A 189 93.67 -34.47 -32.82
CA MET A 189 94.33 -33.40 -33.58
C MET A 189 93.97 -32.00 -33.05
N THR A 190 92.75 -31.81 -32.53
CA THR A 190 92.31 -30.59 -31.84
C THR A 190 92.61 -30.64 -30.34
N PHE A 191 93.87 -30.88 -29.98
CA PHE A 191 94.28 -31.09 -28.58
C PHE A 191 94.01 -29.90 -27.62
N TRP A 192 93.65 -28.73 -28.15
CA TRP A 192 93.31 -27.52 -27.39
C TRP A 192 91.81 -27.36 -27.07
N GLN A 193 90.93 -28.23 -27.56
CA GLN A 193 89.48 -28.20 -27.29
C GLN A 193 89.04 -29.35 -26.36
N THR A 194 88.08 -29.05 -25.47
CA THR A 194 87.44 -30.00 -24.54
C THR A 194 86.02 -30.25 -25.01
N PHE A 195 85.61 -31.52 -25.13
CA PHE A 195 84.29 -31.92 -25.61
C PHE A 195 83.47 -32.50 -24.44
N GLU A 196 82.21 -32.06 -24.28
CA GLU A 196 81.27 -32.60 -23.28
C GLU A 196 80.53 -33.85 -23.82
N GLN A 197 80.18 -34.78 -22.93
CA GLN A 197 79.52 -36.03 -23.29
C GLN A 197 78.05 -35.78 -23.68
N PRO A 198 77.54 -36.33 -24.80
CA PRO A 198 76.14 -36.17 -25.20
C PRO A 198 75.17 -36.80 -24.18
N ASN A 199 74.07 -36.11 -23.88
CA ASN A 199 73.06 -36.53 -22.89
C ASN A 199 72.46 -37.90 -23.29
N PRO A 200 72.51 -38.92 -22.43
CA PRO A 200 72.01 -40.26 -22.75
C PRO A 200 70.48 -40.39 -22.69
N TYR A 201 69.75 -39.39 -22.19
CA TYR A 201 68.31 -39.41 -21.98
C TYR A 201 67.55 -38.64 -23.07
N GLN A 202 66.49 -39.24 -23.63
CA GLN A 202 65.51 -38.55 -24.48
C GLN A 202 64.33 -38.14 -23.61
N TYR A 203 64.02 -36.84 -23.59
CA TYR A 203 62.99 -36.26 -22.71
C TYR A 203 62.18 -35.16 -23.40
N ALA A 204 60.96 -34.94 -22.92
CA ALA A 204 60.08 -33.82 -23.27
C ALA A 204 59.63 -33.10 -21.99
N ILE A 205 59.65 -31.77 -21.99
CA ILE A 205 59.25 -30.93 -20.86
C ILE A 205 57.96 -30.20 -21.19
N SER A 206 57.00 -30.21 -20.26
CA SER A 206 55.71 -29.52 -20.39
C SER A 206 55.30 -28.85 -19.08
N PRO A 207 54.90 -27.56 -19.07
CA PRO A 207 54.91 -26.63 -20.20
C PRO A 207 56.30 -26.02 -20.41
N GLY A 208 56.72 -25.76 -21.65
CA GLY A 208 57.99 -25.08 -21.96
C GLY A 208 57.99 -23.58 -21.63
N ASP A 209 58.17 -22.72 -22.64
CA ASP A 209 57.95 -21.27 -22.47
C ASP A 209 56.45 -20.96 -22.50
N THR A 210 55.93 -20.35 -21.45
CA THR A 210 54.49 -20.01 -21.37
C THR A 210 54.22 -18.82 -20.46
N THR A 211 53.08 -18.15 -20.67
CA THR A 211 52.58 -17.08 -19.82
C THR A 211 51.53 -17.67 -18.87
N ILE A 212 51.65 -17.37 -17.58
CA ILE A 212 50.77 -17.87 -16.53
C ILE A 212 50.25 -16.71 -15.67
N GLU A 213 49.12 -16.95 -15.02
CA GLU A 213 48.51 -15.98 -14.11
C GLU A 213 49.32 -15.84 -12.82
N GLN A 214 49.35 -14.62 -12.27
CA GLN A 214 49.95 -14.38 -10.96
C GLN A 214 49.32 -15.21 -9.85
N GLY A 215 50.13 -16.00 -9.15
CA GLY A 215 49.66 -16.87 -8.06
C GLY A 215 49.14 -18.23 -8.53
N GLN A 216 49.15 -18.51 -9.85
CA GLN A 216 48.80 -19.82 -10.36
C GLN A 216 49.83 -20.88 -9.92
N SER A 217 49.32 -22.01 -9.46
CA SER A 217 50.14 -23.18 -9.16
C SER A 217 50.52 -23.93 -10.44
N ILE A 218 51.79 -24.32 -10.56
CA ILE A 218 52.29 -25.09 -11.71
C ILE A 218 53.06 -26.34 -11.27
N GLN A 219 52.98 -27.38 -12.10
CA GLN A 219 53.73 -28.63 -11.95
C GLN A 219 54.48 -28.94 -13.26
N PRO A 220 55.66 -28.34 -13.49
CA PRO A 220 56.45 -28.61 -14.68
C PRO A 220 56.84 -30.08 -14.73
N THR A 221 56.48 -30.73 -15.82
CA THR A 221 56.58 -32.18 -15.99
C THR A 221 57.66 -32.50 -16.99
N ILE A 222 58.52 -33.47 -16.66
CA ILE A 222 59.48 -34.05 -17.61
C ILE A 222 59.13 -35.51 -17.87
N GLU A 223 58.99 -35.88 -19.13
CA GLU A 223 58.64 -37.22 -19.57
C GLU A 223 59.78 -37.82 -20.40
N PHE A 224 60.24 -39.01 -20.03
CA PHE A 224 61.33 -39.72 -20.71
C PHE A 224 60.77 -40.74 -21.71
N SER A 225 61.37 -40.84 -22.90
CA SER A 225 60.90 -41.73 -23.98
C SER A 225 61.82 -42.93 -24.26
N GLY A 226 62.94 -43.07 -23.53
CA GLY A 226 63.91 -44.16 -23.70
C GLY A 226 63.88 -45.25 -22.62
N ASP A 227 64.54 -46.39 -22.90
CA ASP A 227 64.63 -47.56 -21.99
C ASP A 227 65.44 -47.31 -20.68
N ARG A 228 66.07 -46.14 -20.54
CA ARG A 228 66.85 -45.74 -19.36
C ARG A 228 66.19 -44.56 -18.67
N LEU A 229 65.79 -44.76 -17.42
CA LEU A 229 65.24 -43.72 -16.57
C LEU A 229 66.33 -43.23 -15.59
N PRO A 230 66.42 -41.91 -15.35
CA PRO A 230 67.34 -41.37 -14.36
C PRO A 230 66.92 -41.71 -12.93
N GLU A 231 67.89 -41.92 -12.03
CA GLU A 231 67.63 -42.20 -10.61
C GLU A 231 67.25 -40.91 -9.84
N THR A 232 67.79 -39.77 -10.27
CA THR A 232 67.59 -38.47 -9.63
C THR A 232 67.23 -37.41 -10.66
N VAL A 233 66.09 -36.75 -10.44
CA VAL A 233 65.61 -35.64 -11.27
C VAL A 233 65.30 -34.45 -10.36
N THR A 234 65.94 -33.31 -10.64
CA THR A 234 65.82 -32.09 -9.83
C THR A 234 65.41 -30.92 -10.71
N PHE A 235 64.38 -30.20 -10.29
CA PHE A 235 63.88 -28.98 -10.91
C PHE A 235 64.61 -27.77 -10.33
N LEU A 236 65.27 -26.98 -11.17
CA LEU A 236 65.98 -25.76 -10.78
C LEU A 236 65.28 -24.55 -11.36
N TYR A 237 64.89 -23.59 -10.51
CA TYR A 237 64.23 -22.36 -10.95
C TYR A 237 64.75 -21.12 -10.20
N LYS A 238 64.66 -19.96 -10.84
CA LYS A 238 64.98 -18.65 -10.24
C LYS A 238 64.03 -17.58 -10.76
N THR A 239 63.77 -16.55 -9.96
CA THR A 239 63.08 -15.33 -10.41
C THR A 239 64.06 -14.39 -11.10
N ASP A 240 63.57 -13.38 -11.81
CA ASP A 240 64.43 -12.36 -12.45
C ASP A 240 65.26 -11.53 -11.44
N VAL A 241 64.90 -11.56 -10.16
CA VAL A 241 65.56 -10.82 -9.08
C VAL A 241 66.60 -11.69 -8.34
N GLU A 242 66.58 -13.01 -8.54
CA GLU A 242 67.44 -13.96 -7.84
C GLU A 242 68.68 -14.36 -8.65
N GLU A 243 69.86 -14.27 -8.03
CA GLU A 243 71.12 -14.70 -8.67
C GLU A 243 71.30 -16.23 -8.69
N ASN A 244 70.76 -16.94 -7.69
CA ASN A 244 70.95 -18.38 -7.51
C ASN A 244 69.68 -19.18 -7.84
N TYR A 245 69.85 -20.36 -8.44
CA TYR A 245 68.76 -21.31 -8.67
C TYR A 245 68.36 -22.00 -7.36
N ARG A 246 67.05 -22.11 -7.14
CA ARG A 246 66.44 -22.92 -6.08
C ARG A 246 66.19 -24.32 -6.62
N GLU A 247 66.58 -25.34 -5.86
CA GLU A 247 66.45 -26.75 -6.22
C GLU A 247 65.19 -27.36 -5.60
N ARG A 248 64.45 -28.15 -6.38
CA ARG A 248 63.32 -28.97 -5.91
C ARG A 248 63.43 -30.39 -6.46
N PRO A 249 63.35 -31.43 -5.63
CA PRO A 249 63.33 -32.79 -6.12
C PRO A 249 62.03 -33.07 -6.90
N MET A 250 62.14 -33.72 -8.06
CA MET A 250 61.01 -34.22 -8.82
C MET A 250 60.74 -35.68 -8.44
N GLN A 251 59.47 -36.03 -8.26
CA GLN A 251 59.03 -37.38 -7.91
C GLN A 251 58.49 -38.09 -9.15
N LEU A 252 58.71 -39.40 -9.24
CA LEU A 252 58.14 -40.24 -10.29
C LEU A 252 56.63 -40.40 -10.04
N SER A 253 55.80 -39.94 -10.97
CA SER A 253 54.34 -40.02 -10.85
C SER A 253 53.81 -41.33 -11.46
N GLU A 254 54.05 -41.56 -12.75
CA GLU A 254 53.64 -42.76 -13.49
C GLU A 254 54.62 -43.06 -14.64
N GLY A 255 55.02 -44.33 -14.80
CA GLY A 255 55.83 -44.80 -15.93
C GLY A 255 57.19 -44.08 -16.08
N THR A 256 57.24 -43.11 -16.98
CA THR A 256 58.44 -42.36 -17.38
C THR A 256 58.37 -40.86 -17.04
N ARG A 257 57.42 -40.44 -16.20
CA ARG A 257 57.13 -39.03 -15.91
C ARG A 257 57.55 -38.59 -14.51
N PHE A 258 58.34 -37.51 -14.43
CA PHE A 258 58.75 -36.87 -13.17
C PHE A 258 58.13 -35.48 -13.05
N GLN A 259 57.70 -35.12 -11.84
CA GLN A 259 57.09 -33.82 -11.53
C GLN A 259 57.49 -33.35 -10.11
N PRO A 260 57.73 -32.05 -9.88
CA PRO A 260 57.91 -31.50 -8.55
C PRO A 260 56.57 -31.42 -7.82
N ARG A 261 56.59 -31.27 -6.50
CA ARG A 261 55.38 -30.85 -5.78
C ARG A 261 54.93 -29.50 -6.29
N GLU A 262 53.63 -29.36 -6.48
CA GLU A 262 52.95 -28.14 -6.90
C GLU A 262 53.39 -26.90 -6.11
N PHE A 263 53.55 -25.78 -6.83
CA PHE A 263 53.90 -24.51 -6.21
C PHE A 263 53.41 -23.32 -7.02
N GLU A 264 53.07 -22.27 -6.27
CA GLU A 264 52.61 -21.00 -6.81
C GLU A 264 53.78 -20.14 -7.30
N ILE A 265 53.55 -19.44 -8.41
CA ILE A 265 54.50 -18.50 -8.99
C ILE A 265 53.89 -17.10 -8.97
N SER A 266 54.47 -16.21 -8.18
CA SER A 266 54.01 -14.82 -8.03
C SER A 266 54.71 -13.83 -8.97
N SER A 267 55.80 -14.25 -9.62
CA SER A 267 56.65 -13.42 -10.48
C SER A 267 57.30 -14.28 -11.57
N SER A 268 57.63 -13.72 -12.73
CA SER A 268 58.27 -14.44 -13.83
C SER A 268 59.53 -15.21 -13.38
N VAL A 269 59.64 -16.48 -13.80
CA VAL A 269 60.75 -17.37 -13.44
C VAL A 269 61.39 -18.00 -14.67
N SER A 270 62.69 -18.28 -14.58
CA SER A 270 63.41 -19.12 -15.54
C SER A 270 63.83 -20.43 -14.87
N TYR A 271 63.62 -21.55 -15.55
CA TYR A 271 63.82 -22.89 -14.97
C TYR A 271 64.49 -23.87 -15.95
N HIS A 272 65.12 -24.92 -15.41
CA HIS A 272 65.64 -26.07 -16.14
C HIS A 272 65.66 -27.31 -15.21
N VAL A 273 65.85 -28.50 -15.79
CA VAL A 273 65.82 -29.77 -15.07
C VAL A 273 67.19 -30.46 -15.16
N VAL A 274 67.65 -31.02 -14.03
CA VAL A 274 68.89 -31.79 -13.91
C VAL A 274 68.57 -33.26 -13.65
N MET A 275 69.14 -34.15 -14.47
CA MET A 275 68.84 -35.59 -14.56
C MET A 275 70.16 -36.37 -14.43
N ASP A 276 70.44 -36.96 -13.27
CA ASP A 276 71.70 -37.67 -12.98
C ASP A 276 72.98 -36.91 -13.40
N GLY A 277 72.98 -35.58 -13.19
CA GLY A 277 74.10 -34.69 -13.56
C GLY A 277 74.04 -34.12 -14.97
N PHE A 278 73.06 -34.49 -15.80
CA PHE A 278 72.83 -33.90 -17.13
C PHE A 278 71.73 -32.83 -17.08
N ARG A 279 71.94 -31.69 -17.77
CA ARG A 279 71.02 -30.55 -17.77
C ARG A 279 70.10 -30.53 -18.99
N SER A 280 68.86 -30.09 -18.80
CA SER A 280 67.93 -29.75 -19.89
C SER A 280 68.23 -28.36 -20.48
N GLU A 281 67.46 -27.99 -21.52
CA GLU A 281 67.35 -26.61 -21.97
C GLU A 281 66.68 -25.74 -20.89
N SER A 282 66.85 -24.42 -21.00
CA SER A 282 66.25 -23.44 -20.09
C SER A 282 64.94 -22.91 -20.65
N TYR A 283 63.92 -22.81 -19.80
CA TYR A 283 62.57 -22.35 -20.13
C TYR A 283 62.15 -21.16 -19.24
N ARG A 284 61.18 -20.36 -19.69
CA ARG A 284 60.69 -19.16 -19.00
C ARG A 284 59.18 -19.19 -18.81
N LEU A 285 58.75 -18.97 -17.56
CA LEU A 285 57.36 -18.74 -17.19
C LEU A 285 57.16 -17.24 -16.95
N SER A 286 56.39 -16.58 -17.81
CA SER A 286 56.07 -15.15 -17.68
C SER A 286 54.79 -14.98 -16.86
N VAL A 287 54.82 -14.15 -15.82
CA VAL A 287 53.65 -13.91 -14.96
C VAL A 287 52.96 -12.60 -15.34
N GLN A 288 51.65 -12.66 -15.58
CA GLN A 288 50.80 -11.50 -15.89
C GLN A 288 49.56 -11.45 -14.96
N VAL A 289 49.01 -10.24 -14.77
CA VAL A 289 47.75 -10.01 -14.05
C VAL A 289 46.56 -10.09 -15.01
N GLN A 290 45.41 -10.56 -14.51
CA GLN A 290 44.16 -10.63 -15.27
C GLN A 290 43.55 -9.24 -15.51
N PRO A 291 42.77 -9.08 -16.59
CA PRO A 291 41.98 -7.88 -16.81
C PRO A 291 40.85 -7.76 -15.77
N ARG A 292 40.63 -6.55 -15.25
CA ARG A 292 39.53 -6.19 -14.35
C ARG A 292 39.21 -4.70 -14.45
N PHE A 293 38.04 -4.30 -13.97
CA PHE A 293 37.72 -2.90 -13.73
C PHE A 293 38.50 -2.37 -12.52
N ASP A 294 39.11 -1.19 -12.67
CA ASP A 294 39.60 -0.37 -11.55
C ASP A 294 38.47 0.54 -11.04
N ASP A 295 37.62 1.04 -11.94
CA ASP A 295 36.37 1.74 -11.63
C ASP A 295 35.25 1.34 -12.60
N LEU A 296 34.00 1.33 -12.15
CA LEU A 296 32.81 1.08 -12.98
C LEU A 296 31.60 1.76 -12.34
N ILE A 297 30.99 2.68 -13.08
CA ILE A 297 29.79 3.43 -12.72
C ILE A 297 28.63 2.94 -13.58
N ALA A 298 27.50 2.62 -12.95
CA ALA A 298 26.23 2.38 -13.63
C ALA A 298 25.28 3.55 -13.33
N ARG A 299 24.89 4.31 -14.36
CA ARG A 299 23.85 5.34 -14.28
C ARG A 299 22.55 4.79 -14.82
N ILE A 300 21.47 4.91 -14.05
CA ILE A 300 20.13 4.44 -14.42
C ILE A 300 19.26 5.67 -14.61
N THR A 301 18.74 5.86 -15.82
CA THR A 301 17.79 6.90 -16.17
C THR A 301 16.39 6.27 -16.28
N PRO A 302 15.48 6.54 -15.33
CA PRO A 302 14.11 6.05 -15.37
C PRO A 302 13.31 6.64 -16.55
N PRO A 303 12.22 5.98 -16.99
CA PRO A 303 11.35 6.52 -18.03
C PRO A 303 10.64 7.80 -17.57
N SER A 304 10.34 8.70 -18.52
CA SER A 304 9.87 10.06 -18.22
C SER A 304 8.57 10.15 -17.43
N TYR A 305 7.68 9.16 -17.55
CA TYR A 305 6.37 9.15 -16.87
C TYR A 305 6.49 9.03 -15.34
N THR A 306 7.61 8.45 -14.86
CA THR A 306 7.86 8.25 -13.42
C THR A 306 8.29 9.52 -12.70
N ASN A 307 8.75 10.55 -13.43
CA ASN A 307 9.36 11.77 -12.89
C ASN A 307 10.48 11.54 -11.84
N LEU A 308 11.10 10.35 -11.84
CA LEU A 308 12.19 10.01 -10.92
C LEU A 308 13.53 10.59 -11.41
N PRO A 309 14.41 11.06 -10.50
CA PRO A 309 15.75 11.50 -10.86
C PRO A 309 16.64 10.31 -11.25
N GLU A 310 17.68 10.60 -12.04
CA GLU A 310 18.72 9.61 -12.38
C GLU A 310 19.42 9.10 -11.12
N SER A 311 19.82 7.82 -11.13
CA SER A 311 20.52 7.18 -10.02
C SER A 311 21.87 6.60 -10.46
N GLU A 312 22.88 6.69 -9.59
CA GLU A 312 24.24 6.25 -9.89
C GLU A 312 24.73 5.21 -8.88
N HIS A 313 25.43 4.19 -9.39
CA HIS A 313 25.99 3.10 -8.59
C HIS A 313 27.46 2.87 -8.93
N GLU A 314 28.32 2.94 -7.91
CA GLU A 314 29.77 2.73 -8.02
C GLU A 314 30.15 1.27 -7.71
N TYR A 315 31.12 0.73 -8.45
CA TYR A 315 31.60 -0.65 -8.30
C TYR A 315 32.34 -0.89 -6.97
N PRO A 316 32.15 -2.06 -6.32
CA PRO A 316 31.28 -3.16 -6.72
C PRO A 316 29.85 -3.05 -6.18
N PHE A 317 28.85 -3.18 -7.06
CA PHE A 317 27.43 -3.28 -6.71
C PHE A 317 26.87 -4.69 -6.95
N SER A 318 25.93 -5.13 -6.11
CA SER A 318 25.37 -6.49 -6.19
C SER A 318 24.10 -6.58 -7.04
N ALA A 319 23.31 -5.52 -7.09
CA ALA A 319 22.07 -5.48 -7.86
C ALA A 319 21.74 -4.04 -8.28
N LEU A 320 21.16 -3.90 -9.47
CA LEU A 320 20.64 -2.65 -10.02
C LEU A 320 19.12 -2.79 -10.14
N ARG A 321 18.35 -1.88 -9.53
CA ARG A 321 16.89 -1.87 -9.62
C ARG A 321 16.47 -0.86 -10.68
N PHE A 322 15.54 -1.26 -11.54
CA PHE A 322 15.07 -0.40 -12.63
C PHE A 322 13.58 -0.66 -12.89
N TYR A 323 12.91 0.34 -13.46
CA TYR A 323 11.54 0.23 -13.98
C TYR A 323 11.56 -0.12 -15.48
N PRO A 324 10.54 -0.81 -16.02
CA PRO A 324 10.44 -1.04 -17.47
C PRO A 324 10.72 0.22 -18.30
N GLY A 325 11.53 0.11 -19.34
CA GLY A 325 11.93 1.24 -20.19
C GLY A 325 13.02 2.15 -19.62
N SER A 326 13.60 1.82 -18.46
CA SER A 326 14.80 2.53 -17.96
C SER A 326 16.02 2.24 -18.84
N GLU A 327 16.86 3.25 -19.06
CA GLU A 327 18.15 3.11 -19.72
C GLU A 327 19.26 2.99 -18.69
N ILE A 328 20.14 2.00 -18.83
CA ILE A 328 21.32 1.82 -17.95
C ILE A 328 22.58 2.10 -18.77
N HIS A 329 23.33 3.12 -18.36
CA HIS A 329 24.62 3.49 -18.93
C HIS A 329 25.77 3.06 -18.02
N PHE A 330 26.64 2.19 -18.52
CA PHE A 330 27.86 1.75 -17.87
C PHE A 330 29.07 2.53 -18.39
N GLU A 331 29.87 3.04 -17.47
CA GLU A 331 31.14 3.73 -17.71
C GLU A 331 32.21 3.08 -16.82
N GLY A 332 33.23 2.45 -17.41
CA GLY A 332 34.25 1.71 -16.65
C GLY A 332 35.68 1.97 -17.10
N GLU A 333 36.61 2.02 -16.15
CA GLU A 333 38.06 2.13 -16.36
C GLU A 333 38.74 0.80 -16.02
N LEU A 334 39.66 0.35 -16.88
CA LEU A 334 40.30 -0.97 -16.82
C LEU A 334 41.74 -0.87 -16.32
N ASN A 335 42.19 -1.88 -15.58
CA ASN A 335 43.56 -1.95 -15.06
C ASN A 335 44.64 -2.21 -16.13
N LYS A 336 44.24 -2.65 -17.34
CA LYS A 336 45.13 -2.95 -18.48
C LYS A 336 44.35 -2.91 -19.80
N GLU A 337 45.08 -2.81 -20.92
CA GLU A 337 44.49 -2.93 -22.26
C GLU A 337 43.90 -4.33 -22.49
N VAL A 338 42.70 -4.38 -23.05
CA VAL A 338 41.97 -5.61 -23.41
C VAL A 338 41.58 -5.59 -24.88
N ASP A 339 41.57 -6.76 -25.52
CA ASP A 339 41.21 -6.89 -26.93
C ASP A 339 39.70 -7.02 -27.11
N GLN A 340 39.01 -7.63 -26.13
CA GLN A 340 37.57 -7.86 -26.17
C GLN A 340 36.94 -7.78 -24.77
N ILE A 341 35.81 -7.06 -24.70
CA ILE A 341 34.92 -7.03 -23.54
C ILE A 341 33.53 -7.43 -24.04
N GLU A 342 32.97 -8.49 -23.46
CA GLU A 342 31.63 -8.97 -23.73
C GLU A 342 30.76 -8.80 -22.48
N LEU A 343 29.61 -8.16 -22.66
CA LEU A 343 28.55 -8.15 -21.65
C LEU A 343 27.63 -9.34 -21.95
N LEU A 344 27.58 -10.29 -21.03
CA LEU A 344 26.76 -11.49 -21.15
C LEU A 344 25.51 -11.35 -20.28
N SER A 345 24.35 -11.65 -20.86
CA SER A 345 23.04 -11.73 -20.20
C SER A 345 22.66 -13.20 -20.07
N SER A 346 22.56 -13.72 -18.84
CA SER A 346 22.30 -15.15 -18.60
C SER A 346 23.22 -16.13 -19.38
N GLY A 347 24.41 -15.66 -19.82
CA GLY A 347 25.39 -16.45 -20.57
C GLY A 347 25.38 -16.26 -22.08
N GLU A 348 24.44 -15.48 -22.64
CA GLU A 348 24.42 -15.10 -24.07
C GLU A 348 24.98 -13.68 -24.27
N PRO A 349 25.73 -13.41 -25.35
CA PRO A 349 26.27 -12.08 -25.62
C PRO A 349 25.16 -11.10 -26.05
N LEU A 350 25.12 -9.92 -25.40
CA LEU A 350 24.22 -8.84 -25.80
C LEU A 350 24.77 -8.09 -27.03
N GLU A 351 23.89 -7.71 -27.97
CA GLU A 351 24.28 -6.77 -29.03
C GLU A 351 24.54 -5.38 -28.42
N MET A 352 25.75 -4.86 -28.58
CA MET A 352 26.19 -3.60 -27.98
C MET A 352 26.47 -2.54 -29.05
N THR A 353 26.17 -1.28 -28.73
CA THR A 353 26.70 -0.13 -29.47
C THR A 353 27.97 0.34 -28.77
N LEU A 354 29.13 -0.18 -29.20
CA LEU A 354 30.43 0.31 -28.72
C LEU A 354 30.65 1.72 -29.24
N THR A 355 30.68 2.70 -28.35
CA THR A 355 31.08 4.07 -28.72
C THR A 355 32.62 4.12 -28.69
N GLU A 356 33.25 4.43 -29.83
CA GLU A 356 34.72 4.56 -29.93
C GLU A 356 35.23 5.56 -28.89
N SER A 357 35.97 5.07 -27.90
CA SER A 357 36.76 5.88 -26.98
C SER A 357 38.18 6.05 -27.51
N ASP A 358 38.75 7.24 -27.33
CA ASP A 358 40.14 7.60 -27.65
C ASP A 358 41.19 6.78 -26.84
N SER A 359 40.76 6.02 -25.81
CA SER A 359 41.65 5.23 -24.96
C SER A 359 41.22 3.76 -24.85
N ARG A 360 42.17 2.83 -25.01
CA ARG A 360 41.97 1.37 -24.84
C ARG A 360 41.72 0.92 -23.39
N LEU A 361 41.51 1.86 -22.47
CA LEU A 361 41.33 1.63 -21.02
C LEU A 361 39.92 1.95 -20.53
N THR A 362 39.08 2.56 -21.36
CA THR A 362 37.72 2.99 -20.98
C THR A 362 36.66 2.24 -21.75
N TYR A 363 35.61 1.80 -21.06
CA TYR A 363 34.50 1.02 -21.56
C TYR A 363 33.18 1.76 -21.35
N PHE A 364 32.38 1.86 -22.41
CA PHE A 364 31.02 2.42 -22.37
C PHE A 364 30.03 1.43 -22.96
N ALA A 365 28.92 1.20 -22.25
CA ALA A 365 27.82 0.39 -22.75
C ALA A 365 26.48 0.93 -22.25
N THR A 366 25.50 1.00 -23.15
CA THR A 366 24.12 1.32 -22.79
C THR A 366 23.24 0.10 -23.05
N ILE A 367 22.40 -0.26 -22.10
CA ILE A 367 21.40 -1.32 -22.23
C ILE A 367 20.02 -0.82 -21.81
N THR A 368 18.98 -1.37 -22.43
CA THR A 368 17.58 -1.19 -22.05
C THR A 368 17.02 -2.55 -21.64
N PRO A 369 17.22 -2.97 -20.37
CA PRO A 369 16.80 -4.30 -19.95
C PRO A 369 15.28 -4.41 -19.93
N GLU A 370 14.75 -5.51 -20.48
CA GLU A 370 13.32 -5.78 -20.52
C GLU A 370 12.85 -6.69 -19.38
N THR A 371 13.77 -7.46 -18.76
CA THR A 371 13.44 -8.43 -17.70
C THR A 371 14.53 -8.50 -16.64
N THR A 372 14.22 -9.14 -15.51
CA THR A 372 15.21 -9.45 -14.47
C THR A 372 16.26 -10.43 -15.03
N ASP A 373 17.53 -10.05 -14.99
CA ASP A 373 18.62 -10.83 -15.56
C ASP A 373 19.91 -10.71 -14.72
N THR A 374 20.87 -11.59 -14.98
CA THR A 374 22.22 -11.52 -14.43
C THR A 374 23.20 -11.12 -15.52
N LEU A 375 23.79 -9.94 -15.36
CA LEU A 375 24.87 -9.47 -16.22
C LEU A 375 26.21 -10.02 -15.74
N THR A 376 27.01 -10.49 -16.68
CA THR A 376 28.38 -10.95 -16.44
C THR A 376 29.33 -10.24 -17.40
N PHE A 377 30.35 -9.58 -16.86
CA PHE A 377 31.37 -8.89 -17.67
C PHE A 377 32.53 -9.84 -17.96
N GLN A 378 32.66 -10.31 -19.21
CA GLN A 378 33.76 -11.16 -19.64
C GLN A 378 34.79 -10.32 -20.39
N MET A 379 36.04 -10.41 -19.97
CA MET A 379 37.15 -9.65 -20.54
C MET A 379 38.25 -10.60 -20.99
N THR A 380 38.81 -10.36 -22.17
CA THR A 380 39.97 -11.09 -22.69
C THR A 380 41.03 -10.12 -23.16
N ASP A 381 42.26 -10.31 -22.69
CA ASP A 381 43.41 -9.51 -23.12
C ASP A 381 44.15 -10.10 -24.33
N HIS A 382 45.14 -9.37 -24.84
CA HIS A 382 45.95 -9.79 -25.99
C HIS A 382 46.84 -11.03 -25.74
N ASP A 383 47.11 -11.35 -24.46
CA ASP A 383 47.90 -12.51 -24.05
C ASP A 383 47.02 -13.78 -23.91
N GLY A 384 45.71 -13.67 -24.17
CA GLY A 384 44.73 -14.74 -24.04
C GLY A 384 44.31 -15.02 -22.59
N LEU A 385 44.61 -14.12 -21.65
CA LEU A 385 44.13 -14.20 -20.28
C LEU A 385 42.76 -13.56 -20.16
N SER A 386 41.83 -14.33 -19.61
CA SER A 386 40.49 -13.87 -19.27
C SER A 386 40.29 -13.72 -17.77
N ASN A 387 39.33 -12.89 -17.38
CA ASN A 387 38.95 -12.72 -15.99
C ASN A 387 38.23 -13.98 -15.46
N ARG A 388 38.93 -14.81 -14.68
CA ARG A 388 38.38 -16.10 -14.22
C ARG A 388 37.19 -15.98 -13.27
N ASN A 389 37.11 -14.88 -12.52
CA ASN A 389 35.94 -14.54 -11.69
C ASN A 389 35.31 -13.26 -12.23
N PRO A 390 34.51 -13.36 -13.31
CA PRO A 390 33.91 -12.18 -13.92
C PRO A 390 32.97 -11.50 -12.95
N PHE A 391 32.97 -10.17 -12.96
CA PHE A 391 32.03 -9.41 -12.14
C PHE A 391 30.60 -9.70 -12.58
N ARG A 392 29.72 -9.91 -11.61
CA ARG A 392 28.31 -10.23 -11.82
C ARG A 392 27.44 -9.25 -11.05
N THR A 393 26.42 -8.73 -11.72
CA THR A 393 25.38 -7.91 -11.10
C THR A 393 24.01 -8.43 -11.51
N ILE A 394 23.04 -8.33 -10.59
CA ILE A 394 21.65 -8.73 -10.85
C ILE A 394 20.85 -7.49 -11.24
N LEU A 395 20.31 -7.47 -12.44
CA LEU A 395 19.29 -6.51 -12.84
C LEU A 395 17.95 -6.97 -12.25
N ARG A 396 17.34 -6.16 -11.39
CA ARG A 396 16.02 -6.44 -10.81
C ARG A 396 15.00 -5.46 -11.37
N MET A 397 14.08 -5.99 -12.15
CA MET A 397 12.93 -5.22 -12.62
C MET A 397 11.95 -5.01 -11.47
N THR A 398 11.52 -3.77 -11.27
CA THR A 398 10.41 -3.42 -10.38
C THR A 398 9.22 -3.10 -11.26
N GLU A 399 8.13 -3.85 -11.10
CA GLU A 399 6.90 -3.62 -11.85
C GLU A 399 6.18 -2.40 -11.29
N ASP A 400 5.55 -1.65 -12.19
CA ASP A 400 4.67 -0.53 -11.91
C ASP A 400 3.30 -1.06 -11.43
N GLU A 401 2.79 -0.56 -10.30
CA GLU A 401 1.55 -1.05 -9.69
C GLU A 401 0.34 -0.31 -10.27
N PRO A 402 -0.79 -1.00 -10.54
CA PRO A 402 -1.98 -0.31 -11.02
C PRO A 402 -2.57 0.60 -9.93
N PRO A 403 -3.37 1.62 -10.32
CA PRO A 403 -3.92 2.58 -9.37
C PRO A 403 -4.92 1.90 -8.43
N VAL A 404 -5.04 2.41 -7.20
CA VAL A 404 -6.03 1.98 -6.21
C VAL A 404 -7.16 3.00 -6.16
N VAL A 405 -8.38 2.59 -6.48
CA VAL A 405 -9.58 3.43 -6.48
C VAL A 405 -10.52 3.01 -5.35
N VAL A 406 -10.99 3.97 -4.56
CA VAL A 406 -11.92 3.73 -3.45
C VAL A 406 -13.06 4.74 -3.53
N ILE A 407 -14.30 4.25 -3.56
CA ILE A 407 -15.50 5.07 -3.36
C ILE A 407 -15.70 5.20 -1.84
N ARG A 408 -15.71 6.44 -1.34
CA ARG A 408 -15.93 6.77 0.06
C ARG A 408 -17.42 6.85 0.38
N GLU A 409 -18.17 7.49 -0.50
CA GLU A 409 -19.61 7.70 -0.39
C GLU A 409 -20.21 7.68 -1.81
N PRO A 410 -21.34 7.01 -2.06
CA PRO A 410 -21.99 6.04 -1.17
C PRO A 410 -21.25 4.69 -1.11
N THR A 411 -21.58 3.83 -0.14
CA THR A 411 -21.00 2.47 -0.02
C THR A 411 -22.09 1.40 0.05
N GLY A 412 -21.83 0.22 -0.52
CA GLY A 412 -22.76 -0.92 -0.44
C GLY A 412 -23.96 -0.79 -1.38
N VAL A 413 -25.16 -1.05 -0.85
CA VAL A 413 -26.44 -0.94 -1.56
C VAL A 413 -27.12 0.34 -1.11
N VAL A 414 -27.43 1.22 -2.04
CA VAL A 414 -28.20 2.46 -1.83
C VAL A 414 -29.61 2.20 -2.33
N MET A 415 -30.59 2.35 -1.45
CA MET A 415 -32.01 2.30 -1.80
C MET A 415 -32.50 3.74 -1.94
N GLU A 416 -32.98 4.11 -3.12
CA GLU A 416 -33.46 5.48 -3.37
C GLU A 416 -34.69 5.41 -4.28
N ASN A 417 -35.80 6.01 -3.86
CA ASN A 417 -37.09 5.91 -4.55
C ASN A 417 -37.11 6.73 -5.86
N GLU A 418 -36.58 7.95 -5.80
CA GLU A 418 -36.41 8.86 -6.94
C GLU A 418 -34.94 9.30 -7.07
N PRO A 419 -34.03 8.42 -7.50
CA PRO A 419 -32.63 8.77 -7.68
C PRO A 419 -32.50 9.78 -8.83
N ARG A 420 -32.19 11.04 -8.50
CA ARG A 420 -31.98 12.12 -9.49
C ARG A 420 -30.50 12.42 -9.67
N ASP A 421 -29.86 12.93 -8.63
CA ASP A 421 -28.45 13.25 -8.60
C ASP A 421 -27.76 12.45 -7.50
N LEU A 422 -26.78 11.62 -7.88
CA LEU A 422 -25.99 10.88 -6.91
C LEU A 422 -24.62 11.54 -6.71
N ASP A 423 -24.40 12.06 -5.51
CA ASP A 423 -23.11 12.56 -5.08
C ASP A 423 -22.16 11.38 -4.79
N ILE A 424 -21.11 11.26 -5.60
CA ILE A 424 -20.08 10.23 -5.44
C ILE A 424 -18.77 10.89 -5.01
N LEU A 425 -18.30 10.51 -3.82
CA LEU A 425 -17.00 10.87 -3.31
C LEU A 425 -16.04 9.70 -3.51
N TYR A 426 -15.01 9.87 -4.34
CA TYR A 426 -14.02 8.83 -4.59
C TYR A 426 -12.59 9.35 -4.47
N GLN A 427 -11.66 8.44 -4.21
CA GLN A 427 -10.24 8.70 -4.11
C GLN A 427 -9.50 7.68 -4.98
N ALA A 428 -8.61 8.17 -5.85
CA ALA A 428 -7.75 7.34 -6.67
C ALA A 428 -6.29 7.65 -6.31
N THR A 429 -5.50 6.62 -6.04
CA THR A 429 -4.11 6.74 -5.62
C THR A 429 -3.23 5.85 -6.49
N ASP A 430 -2.12 6.40 -6.96
CA ASP A 430 -1.15 5.74 -7.84
C ASP A 430 0.28 6.11 -7.41
N ASP A 431 1.29 5.32 -7.78
CA ASP A 431 2.68 5.61 -7.44
C ASP A 431 3.31 6.70 -8.32
N PHE A 432 2.88 6.82 -9.58
CA PHE A 432 3.42 7.80 -10.54
C PHE A 432 2.41 8.84 -11.03
N GLY A 433 1.13 8.47 -11.17
CA GLY A 433 0.05 9.39 -11.48
C GLY A 433 -1.08 8.77 -12.29
N ILE A 434 -2.21 9.48 -12.33
CA ILE A 434 -3.42 9.03 -12.99
C ILE A 434 -3.60 9.83 -14.29
N GLU A 435 -3.79 9.14 -15.41
CA GLU A 435 -4.05 9.76 -16.70
C GLU A 435 -5.55 10.07 -16.88
N ARG A 436 -6.41 9.09 -16.58
CA ARG A 436 -7.87 9.17 -16.85
C ARG A 436 -8.67 8.44 -15.77
N ALA A 437 -9.90 8.88 -15.55
CA ALA A 437 -10.87 8.13 -14.75
C ALA A 437 -12.21 8.06 -15.49
N GLU A 438 -12.94 6.96 -15.33
CA GLU A 438 -14.30 6.82 -15.85
C GLU A 438 -15.20 6.10 -14.86
N LEU A 439 -16.47 6.48 -14.88
CA LEU A 439 -17.55 5.78 -14.18
C LEU A 439 -18.15 4.77 -15.15
N GLN A 440 -18.11 3.50 -14.79
CA GLN A 440 -18.78 2.42 -15.52
C GLN A 440 -20.03 2.01 -14.77
N TRP A 441 -21.12 1.80 -15.50
CA TRP A 441 -22.35 1.34 -14.92
C TRP A 441 -23.00 0.23 -15.75
N SER A 442 -23.81 -0.57 -15.07
CA SER A 442 -24.64 -1.63 -15.63
C SER A 442 -26.03 -1.58 -14.99
N ILE A 443 -27.06 -1.45 -15.80
CA ILE A 443 -28.46 -1.50 -15.38
C ILE A 443 -28.96 -2.92 -15.54
N TYR A 444 -29.31 -3.54 -14.42
CA TYR A 444 -30.00 -4.81 -14.36
C TYR A 444 -31.49 -4.52 -14.23
N ARG A 445 -32.22 -4.79 -15.31
CA ARG A 445 -33.66 -4.65 -15.33
C ARG A 445 -34.30 -5.93 -14.81
N SER A 446 -35.29 -5.80 -13.93
CA SER A 446 -36.05 -6.96 -13.47
C SER A 446 -36.68 -7.71 -14.65
N TYR A 447 -36.53 -9.03 -14.65
CA TYR A 447 -37.04 -9.94 -15.68
C TYR A 447 -36.44 -9.74 -17.09
N VAL A 448 -35.24 -9.14 -17.21
CA VAL A 448 -34.48 -9.02 -18.46
C VAL A 448 -33.09 -9.62 -18.27
N ASP A 449 -32.71 -10.59 -19.12
CA ASP A 449 -31.45 -11.34 -18.97
C ASP A 449 -30.17 -10.55 -19.32
N GLU A 450 -30.24 -9.59 -20.25
CA GLU A 450 -29.07 -8.81 -20.68
C GLU A 450 -29.03 -7.41 -20.03
N PRO A 451 -28.02 -7.11 -19.19
CA PRO A 451 -27.88 -5.78 -18.58
C PRO A 451 -27.43 -4.74 -19.60
N GLN A 452 -27.93 -3.50 -19.46
CA GLN A 452 -27.48 -2.38 -20.28
C GLN A 452 -26.21 -1.79 -19.68
N HIS A 453 -25.18 -1.58 -20.50
CA HIS A 453 -23.90 -1.05 -20.05
C HIS A 453 -23.67 0.36 -20.56
N GLY A 454 -23.09 1.22 -19.72
CA GLY A 454 -22.63 2.54 -20.10
C GLY A 454 -21.34 2.92 -19.39
N ALA A 455 -20.69 3.96 -19.91
CA ALA A 455 -19.50 4.54 -19.31
C ALA A 455 -19.48 6.05 -19.52
N GLN A 456 -19.12 6.79 -18.48
CA GLN A 456 -18.99 8.24 -18.49
C GLN A 456 -17.56 8.62 -18.13
N GLN A 457 -16.93 9.43 -19.00
CA GLN A 457 -15.59 9.96 -18.75
C GLN A 457 -15.65 10.99 -17.62
N LEU A 458 -14.83 10.79 -16.58
CA LEU A 458 -14.68 11.74 -15.48
C LEU A 458 -13.48 12.68 -15.74
N SER A 459 -13.46 13.80 -15.01
CA SER A 459 -12.27 14.63 -14.90
C SER A 459 -11.14 13.84 -14.25
N THR A 460 -9.89 14.04 -14.72
CA THR A 460 -8.73 13.35 -14.15
C THR A 460 -8.54 13.75 -12.69
N PRO A 461 -8.63 12.80 -11.73
CA PRO A 461 -8.49 13.11 -10.32
C PRO A 461 -7.03 13.44 -9.98
N GLU A 462 -6.83 14.32 -9.00
CA GLU A 462 -5.50 14.53 -8.42
C GLU A 462 -5.10 13.31 -7.56
N ASN A 463 -3.88 12.80 -7.78
CA ASN A 463 -3.37 11.60 -7.11
C ASN A 463 -3.47 11.73 -5.58
N GLY A 464 -4.21 10.82 -4.94
CA GLY A 464 -4.38 10.74 -3.49
C GLY A 464 -5.35 11.75 -2.86
N ARG A 465 -6.06 12.58 -3.64
CA ARG A 465 -7.09 13.51 -3.12
C ARG A 465 -8.50 12.96 -3.29
N ASN A 466 -9.40 13.38 -2.41
CA ASN A 466 -10.83 13.10 -2.55
C ASN A 466 -11.40 14.00 -3.65
N THR A 467 -12.10 13.38 -4.61
CA THR A 467 -12.80 14.03 -5.71
C THR A 467 -14.29 13.76 -5.55
N ARG A 468 -15.12 14.81 -5.61
CA ARG A 468 -16.59 14.69 -5.62
C ARG A 468 -17.11 14.89 -7.03
N ILE A 469 -18.04 14.05 -7.44
CA ILE A 469 -18.78 14.17 -8.70
C ILE A 469 -20.28 14.04 -8.39
N SER A 470 -21.13 14.74 -9.14
CA SER A 470 -22.56 14.51 -9.16
C SER A 470 -22.90 13.72 -10.41
N TRP A 471 -23.60 12.59 -10.27
CA TRP A 471 -24.04 11.76 -11.38
C TRP A 471 -25.55 11.86 -11.55
N ASP A 472 -26.01 12.42 -12.67
CA ASP A 472 -27.42 12.48 -13.04
C ASP A 472 -27.90 11.08 -13.50
N LEU A 473 -28.84 10.52 -12.74
CA LEU A 473 -29.47 9.22 -12.95
C LEU A 473 -30.79 9.32 -13.73
N THR A 474 -31.29 10.54 -13.97
CA THR A 474 -32.56 10.79 -14.67
C THR A 474 -32.54 10.25 -16.09
N GLU A 475 -31.40 10.35 -16.78
CA GLU A 475 -31.21 9.83 -18.15
C GLU A 475 -31.28 8.30 -18.24
N LEU A 476 -31.17 7.57 -17.12
CA LEU A 476 -31.20 6.11 -17.10
C LEU A 476 -32.62 5.54 -17.12
N GLU A 477 -33.65 6.38 -16.93
CA GLU A 477 -35.07 6.00 -16.90
C GLU A 477 -35.32 4.74 -16.04
N LEU A 478 -34.78 4.75 -14.81
CA LEU A 478 -34.83 3.59 -13.91
C LEU A 478 -36.26 3.23 -13.56
N ARG A 479 -36.64 1.97 -13.77
CA ARG A 479 -37.94 1.43 -13.38
C ARG A 479 -37.89 0.86 -11.96
N PRO A 480 -39.05 0.67 -11.33
CA PRO A 480 -39.14 -0.02 -10.04
C PRO A 480 -38.46 -1.38 -10.08
N ARG A 481 -37.67 -1.71 -9.05
CA ARG A 481 -36.82 -2.91 -8.96
C ARG A 481 -35.68 -3.00 -9.97
N ASP A 482 -35.31 -1.92 -10.65
CA ASP A 482 -34.07 -1.88 -11.42
C ASP A 482 -32.87 -1.70 -10.47
N GLU A 483 -31.77 -2.41 -10.75
CA GLU A 483 -30.49 -2.26 -10.04
C GLU A 483 -29.46 -1.62 -10.96
N VAL A 484 -28.89 -0.49 -10.57
CA VAL A 484 -27.74 0.12 -11.23
C VAL A 484 -26.50 -0.23 -10.45
N ARG A 485 -25.61 -1.02 -11.05
CA ARG A 485 -24.31 -1.32 -10.48
C ARG A 485 -23.29 -0.45 -11.14
N PHE A 486 -22.57 0.35 -10.35
CA PHE A 486 -21.54 1.23 -10.87
C PHE A 486 -20.22 1.07 -10.12
N ARG A 487 -19.15 1.41 -10.81
CA ARG A 487 -17.79 1.42 -10.29
C ARG A 487 -16.99 2.50 -10.98
N ILE A 488 -15.97 3.00 -10.32
CA ILE A 488 -15.02 3.95 -10.91
C ILE A 488 -13.75 3.20 -11.24
N ARG A 489 -13.26 3.37 -12.46
CA ARG A 489 -11.95 2.88 -12.88
C ARG A 489 -11.02 4.04 -13.23
N ALA A 490 -9.77 3.95 -12.80
CA ALA A 490 -8.72 4.91 -13.10
C ALA A 490 -7.60 4.23 -13.89
N LEU A 491 -7.04 4.95 -14.86
CA LEU A 491 -5.92 4.52 -15.70
C LEU A 491 -4.66 5.23 -15.20
N ASP A 492 -3.58 4.48 -14.95
CA ASP A 492 -2.26 5.05 -14.68
C ASP A 492 -1.69 5.80 -15.90
N ASN A 493 -0.49 6.37 -15.75
CA ASN A 493 0.23 7.06 -16.81
C ASN A 493 1.37 6.22 -17.44
N ASP A 494 1.35 4.88 -17.31
CA ASP A 494 2.40 4.00 -17.86
C ASP A 494 2.38 3.99 -19.39
N ALA A 495 3.23 4.83 -19.98
CA ALA A 495 3.38 4.93 -21.43
C ALA A 495 4.24 3.80 -22.04
N VAL A 496 4.96 3.02 -21.23
CA VAL A 496 5.92 2.01 -21.69
C VAL A 496 5.26 0.64 -21.82
N SER A 497 4.61 0.16 -20.76
CA SER A 497 3.91 -1.13 -20.76
C SER A 497 2.48 -1.01 -21.30
N GLY A 498 1.98 0.23 -21.40
CA GLY A 498 0.58 0.57 -21.65
C GLY A 498 -0.18 0.68 -20.34
N GLY A 499 -1.01 1.72 -20.23
CA GLY A 499 -1.60 2.07 -18.95
C GLY A 499 -2.51 0.98 -18.38
N LYS A 500 -2.46 0.78 -17.05
CA LYS A 500 -3.21 -0.25 -16.34
C LYS A 500 -4.39 0.37 -15.62
N TRP A 501 -5.49 -0.40 -15.58
CA TRP A 501 -6.70 0.01 -14.90
C TRP A 501 -6.71 -0.47 -13.45
N GLY A 502 -7.03 0.46 -12.56
CA GLY A 502 -7.47 0.20 -11.19
C GLY A 502 -8.97 0.39 -11.07
N GLU A 503 -9.67 -0.52 -10.41
CA GLU A 503 -11.13 -0.48 -10.26
C GLU A 503 -11.54 -0.37 -8.78
N SER A 504 -12.60 0.38 -8.50
CA SER A 504 -13.23 0.42 -7.19
C SER A 504 -14.05 -0.83 -6.92
N GLN A 505 -14.46 -1.00 -5.66
CA GLN A 505 -15.59 -1.90 -5.35
C GLN A 505 -16.85 -1.40 -6.08
N GLU A 506 -17.70 -2.35 -6.43
CA GLU A 506 -19.00 -2.09 -7.06
C GLU A 506 -19.98 -1.58 -6.01
N VAL A 507 -20.69 -0.50 -6.35
CA VAL A 507 -21.79 0.06 -5.57
C VAL A 507 -23.08 -0.23 -6.32
N VAL A 508 -24.13 -0.62 -5.59
CA VAL A 508 -25.43 -0.95 -6.16
C VAL A 508 -26.42 0.11 -5.75
N ILE A 509 -27.04 0.77 -6.71
CA ILE A 509 -28.21 1.63 -6.49
C ILE A 509 -29.40 0.79 -6.88
N ARG A 510 -30.37 0.64 -5.98
CA ARG A 510 -31.62 -0.06 -6.28
C ARG A 510 -32.75 0.92 -6.10
N ARG A 511 -33.61 0.98 -7.12
CA ARG A 511 -34.87 1.70 -7.03
C ARG A 511 -35.92 0.76 -6.45
N PRO A 512 -36.39 0.93 -5.20
CA PRO A 512 -37.48 0.12 -4.66
C PRO A 512 -38.76 0.33 -5.48
N SER A 513 -39.67 -0.63 -5.44
CA SER A 513 -41.05 -0.36 -5.87
C SER A 513 -41.80 0.46 -4.83
N MET A 514 -42.89 1.11 -5.23
CA MET A 514 -43.74 1.86 -4.29
C MET A 514 -44.24 0.96 -3.14
N ALA A 515 -44.48 -0.32 -3.44
CA ALA A 515 -44.83 -1.32 -2.44
C ALA A 515 -43.67 -1.62 -1.46
N GLU A 516 -42.44 -1.79 -1.96
CA GLU A 516 -41.25 -2.02 -1.13
C GLU A 516 -40.92 -0.80 -0.25
N PHE A 517 -41.05 0.41 -0.81
CA PHE A 517 -40.84 1.67 -0.09
C PHE A 517 -41.86 1.85 1.04
N PHE A 518 -43.15 1.62 0.76
CA PHE A 518 -44.18 1.72 1.80
C PHE A 518 -44.10 0.58 2.83
N GLU A 519 -43.65 -0.63 2.49
CA GLU A 519 -43.41 -1.67 3.49
C GLU A 519 -42.31 -1.29 4.49
N GLU A 520 -41.29 -0.53 4.06
CA GLU A 520 -40.27 0.03 4.95
C GLU A 520 -40.89 1.05 5.92
N ILE A 521 -41.73 1.96 5.42
CA ILE A 521 -42.50 2.90 6.26
C ILE A 521 -43.41 2.13 7.23
N ASP A 522 -44.17 1.12 6.76
CA ASP A 522 -45.03 0.27 7.60
C ASP A 522 -44.23 -0.44 8.69
N SER A 523 -42.98 -0.84 8.41
CA SER A 523 -42.12 -1.48 9.40
C SER A 523 -41.72 -0.52 10.51
N LYS A 524 -41.44 0.75 10.15
CA LYS A 524 -41.12 1.81 11.11
C LYS A 524 -42.34 2.26 11.90
N GLU A 525 -43.49 2.42 11.25
CA GLU A 525 -44.77 2.65 11.93
C GLU A 525 -45.09 1.54 12.95
N ARG A 526 -44.86 0.26 12.60
CA ARG A 526 -45.00 -0.87 13.54
C ARG A 526 -43.99 -0.84 14.68
N SER A 527 -42.76 -0.40 14.42
CA SER A 527 -41.74 -0.21 15.46
C SER A 527 -42.20 0.86 16.47
N VAL A 528 -42.60 2.03 15.98
CA VAL A 528 -43.15 3.13 16.79
C VAL A 528 -44.39 2.66 17.58
N GLN A 529 -45.29 1.89 16.95
CA GLN A 529 -46.45 1.31 17.63
C GLN A 529 -46.04 0.36 18.76
N GLY A 530 -45.04 -0.48 18.52
CA GLY A 530 -44.51 -1.43 19.49
C GLY A 530 -43.88 -0.73 20.69
N GLU A 531 -43.11 0.34 20.46
CA GLU A 531 -42.54 1.16 21.52
C GLU A 531 -43.65 1.88 22.33
N LEU A 532 -44.67 2.44 21.68
CA LEU A 532 -45.83 3.02 22.37
C LEU A 532 -46.58 1.99 23.23
N ASP A 533 -46.74 0.77 22.73
CA ASP A 533 -47.34 -0.33 23.50
C ASP A 533 -46.44 -0.74 24.67
N GLN A 534 -45.12 -0.73 24.51
CA GLN A 534 -44.16 -0.97 25.60
C GLN A 534 -44.22 0.12 26.68
N VAL A 535 -44.26 1.40 26.30
CA VAL A 535 -44.44 2.53 27.25
C VAL A 535 -45.75 2.33 28.03
N SER A 536 -46.84 1.93 27.36
CA SER A 536 -48.13 1.61 27.98
C SER A 536 -48.01 0.47 29.00
N ASP A 537 -47.35 -0.63 28.64
CA ASP A 537 -47.17 -1.80 29.51
C ASP A 537 -46.26 -1.49 30.71
N GLU A 538 -45.21 -0.69 30.52
CA GLU A 538 -44.30 -0.23 31.59
C GLU A 538 -45.02 0.72 32.55
N PHE A 539 -45.85 1.62 32.03
CA PHE A 539 -46.69 2.50 32.83
C PHE A 539 -47.72 1.74 33.66
N GLU A 540 -48.42 0.75 33.08
CA GLU A 540 -49.35 -0.11 33.84
C GLU A 540 -48.64 -0.88 34.98
N GLN A 541 -47.39 -1.30 34.77
CA GLN A 541 -46.59 -1.94 35.81
C GLN A 541 -46.24 -0.96 36.93
N MET A 542 -45.84 0.27 36.58
CA MET A 542 -45.59 1.35 37.54
C MET A 542 -46.86 1.67 38.36
N GLU A 543 -48.03 1.78 37.72
CA GLU A 543 -49.32 2.02 38.38
C GLU A 543 -49.61 0.92 39.42
N GLN A 544 -49.44 -0.36 39.04
CA GLN A 544 -49.62 -1.49 39.96
C GLN A 544 -48.64 -1.48 41.14
N GLU A 545 -47.38 -1.08 40.93
CA GLU A 545 -46.40 -0.93 42.00
C GLU A 545 -46.74 0.24 42.94
N TYR A 546 -47.18 1.36 42.38
CA TYR A 546 -47.63 2.52 43.12
C TYR A 546 -48.88 2.22 43.97
N GLU A 547 -49.85 1.47 43.43
CA GLU A 547 -51.01 1.01 44.20
C GLU A 547 -50.61 0.12 45.40
N ARG A 548 -49.67 -0.81 45.21
CA ARG A 548 -49.14 -1.65 46.30
C ARG A 548 -48.44 -0.80 47.35
N PHE A 549 -47.68 0.21 46.92
CA PHE A 549 -47.07 1.18 47.81
C PHE A 549 -48.13 1.95 48.62
N LEU A 550 -49.20 2.44 47.98
CA LEU A 550 -50.32 3.10 48.66
C LEU A 550 -51.01 2.20 49.68
N GLU A 551 -51.27 0.93 49.33
CA GLU A 551 -51.86 -0.05 50.25
C GLU A 551 -50.97 -0.29 51.48
N ARG A 552 -49.65 -0.38 51.28
CA ARG A 552 -48.71 -0.59 52.37
C ARG A 552 -48.61 0.64 53.26
N LEU A 553 -48.50 1.83 52.67
CA LEU A 553 -48.41 3.08 53.40
C LEU A 553 -49.68 3.33 54.25
N ARG A 554 -50.86 2.92 53.77
CA ARG A 554 -52.10 2.92 54.58
C ARG A 554 -52.04 1.99 55.80
N GLN A 555 -51.33 0.86 55.71
CA GLN A 555 -51.11 -0.05 56.84
C GLN A 555 -50.06 0.48 57.82
N ASN A 556 -49.09 1.25 57.32
CA ASN A 556 -47.99 1.81 58.09
C ASN A 556 -47.74 3.30 57.75
N PRO A 557 -48.52 4.23 58.35
CA PRO A 557 -48.48 5.65 57.99
C PRO A 557 -47.20 6.40 58.39
N GLU A 558 -46.39 5.82 59.28
CA GLU A 558 -45.09 6.37 59.67
C GLU A 558 -43.98 6.02 58.67
N GLY A 559 -44.29 5.18 57.66
CA GLY A 559 -43.34 4.69 56.67
C GLY A 559 -42.32 3.70 57.23
N GLY A 560 -41.24 3.48 56.47
CA GLY A 560 -40.21 2.50 56.80
C GLY A 560 -39.26 2.23 55.62
N PHE A 561 -38.26 1.38 55.85
CA PHE A 561 -37.31 0.98 54.81
C PHE A 561 -37.99 0.19 53.67
N GLU A 562 -39.01 -0.61 53.99
CA GLU A 562 -39.79 -1.38 53.01
C GLU A 562 -40.56 -0.46 52.06
N GLU A 563 -41.22 0.58 52.59
CA GLU A 563 -41.94 1.59 51.80
C GLU A 563 -40.98 2.45 50.97
N GLN A 564 -39.78 2.76 51.48
CA GLN A 564 -38.73 3.45 50.71
C GLN A 564 -38.23 2.59 49.55
N GLU A 565 -38.02 1.29 49.77
CA GLU A 565 -37.61 0.35 48.72
C GLU A 565 -38.69 0.20 47.62
N MET A 566 -39.98 0.16 47.99
CA MET A 566 -41.08 0.15 47.01
C MET A 566 -41.17 1.47 46.22
N LEU A 567 -40.98 2.63 46.86
CA LEU A 567 -40.96 3.91 46.15
C LEU A 567 -39.75 4.03 45.21
N GLU A 568 -38.62 3.41 45.58
CA GLU A 568 -37.47 3.31 44.69
C GLU A 568 -37.78 2.42 43.48
N SER A 569 -38.46 1.28 43.67
CA SER A 569 -38.96 0.44 42.57
C SER A 569 -39.86 1.21 41.60
N VAL A 570 -40.82 2.00 42.13
CA VAL A 570 -41.68 2.87 41.31
C VAL A 570 -40.85 3.91 40.55
N SER A 571 -39.82 4.47 41.17
CA SER A 571 -38.91 5.41 40.50
C SER A 571 -38.04 4.75 39.43
N GLU A 572 -37.59 3.51 39.65
CA GLU A 572 -36.87 2.72 38.65
C GLU A 572 -37.78 2.38 37.45
N GLN A 573 -39.05 2.06 37.68
CA GLN A 573 -40.03 1.89 36.60
C GLN A 573 -40.22 3.19 35.81
N GLN A 574 -40.35 4.33 36.50
CA GLN A 574 -40.48 5.63 35.85
C GLN A 574 -39.23 5.98 35.01
N GLN A 575 -38.03 5.62 35.45
CA GLN A 575 -36.81 5.80 34.65
C GLN A 575 -36.79 4.93 33.39
N ARG A 576 -37.30 3.69 33.46
CA ARG A 576 -37.45 2.85 32.27
C ARG A 576 -38.39 3.47 31.25
N ILE A 577 -39.51 4.00 31.72
CA ILE A 577 -40.48 4.73 30.88
C ILE A 577 -39.78 5.91 30.18
N ASP A 578 -38.98 6.71 30.90
CA ASP A 578 -38.21 7.82 30.29
C ASP A 578 -37.24 7.33 29.20
N GLU A 579 -36.53 6.22 29.44
CA GLU A 579 -35.62 5.61 28.46
C GLU A 579 -36.35 5.10 27.21
N THR A 580 -37.52 4.47 27.38
CA THR A 580 -38.36 3.97 26.28
C THR A 580 -39.01 5.13 25.50
N VAL A 581 -39.41 6.21 26.17
CA VAL A 581 -39.93 7.44 25.52
C VAL A 581 -38.85 8.10 24.65
N GLU A 582 -37.59 8.13 25.09
CA GLU A 582 -36.50 8.67 24.28
C GLU A 582 -36.25 7.82 23.01
N GLN A 583 -36.28 6.49 23.14
CA GLN A 583 -36.18 5.58 21.98
C GLN A 583 -37.34 5.76 21.01
N LEU A 584 -38.56 5.90 21.53
CA LEU A 584 -39.75 6.20 20.75
C LEU A 584 -39.59 7.50 19.96
N LYS A 585 -39.06 8.57 20.57
CA LYS A 585 -38.80 9.84 19.88
C LYS A 585 -37.78 9.67 18.74
N GLU A 586 -36.66 9.00 18.98
CA GLU A 586 -35.64 8.76 17.95
C GLU A 586 -36.23 8.00 16.75
N GLN A 587 -36.97 6.91 17.00
CA GLN A 587 -37.63 6.13 15.94
C GLN A 587 -38.69 6.96 15.20
N TYR A 588 -39.43 7.79 15.93
CA TYR A 588 -40.46 8.64 15.35
C TYR A 588 -39.86 9.76 14.48
N GLU A 589 -38.75 10.38 14.90
CA GLU A 589 -38.05 11.38 14.10
C GLU A 589 -37.49 10.80 12.80
N GLU A 590 -36.96 9.57 12.85
CA GLU A 590 -36.50 8.86 11.67
C GLU A 590 -37.65 8.59 10.68
N LEU A 591 -38.79 8.08 11.19
CA LEU A 591 -40.01 7.89 10.41
C LEU A 591 -40.51 9.20 9.81
N ARG A 592 -40.58 10.29 10.61
CA ARG A 592 -41.02 11.61 10.15
C ARG A 592 -40.14 12.11 9.00
N ARG A 593 -38.82 12.00 9.14
CA ARG A 593 -37.86 12.47 8.13
C ARG A 593 -38.08 11.76 6.79
N GLU A 594 -38.23 10.44 6.80
CA GLU A 594 -38.49 9.67 5.57
C GLU A 594 -39.83 10.02 4.94
N MET A 595 -40.85 10.29 5.76
CA MET A 595 -42.15 10.76 5.29
C MET A 595 -42.11 12.18 4.70
N GLU A 596 -41.26 13.06 5.24
CA GLU A 596 -41.08 14.44 4.75
C GLU A 596 -40.27 14.50 3.45
N GLU A 597 -39.26 13.65 3.31
CA GLU A 597 -38.42 13.53 2.11
C GLU A 597 -39.17 12.88 0.93
N SER A 598 -40.25 12.15 1.20
CA SER A 598 -41.08 11.50 0.19
C SER A 598 -42.08 12.46 -0.48
N SER A 599 -41.98 12.58 -1.81
CA SER A 599 -42.95 13.27 -2.67
C SER A 599 -44.29 12.52 -2.81
N SER A 600 -44.32 11.24 -2.43
CA SER A 600 -45.42 10.31 -2.74
C SER A 600 -46.51 10.26 -1.66
N ILE A 601 -46.28 10.89 -0.50
CA ILE A 601 -47.24 10.95 0.61
C ILE A 601 -48.05 12.27 0.53
N SER A 602 -49.34 12.24 0.84
CA SER A 602 -50.16 13.47 0.81
C SER A 602 -49.72 14.51 1.85
N ASP A 603 -49.87 15.79 1.51
CA ASP A 603 -49.56 16.92 2.39
C ASP A 603 -50.30 16.84 3.74
N GLU A 604 -51.55 16.35 3.71
CA GLU A 604 -52.36 16.15 4.91
C GLU A 604 -51.75 15.09 5.85
N THR A 605 -51.26 13.98 5.29
CA THR A 605 -50.58 12.94 6.06
C THR A 605 -49.28 13.49 6.67
N ARG A 606 -48.47 14.22 5.88
CA ARG A 606 -47.22 14.83 6.38
C ARG A 606 -47.46 15.81 7.52
N GLU A 607 -48.49 16.66 7.41
CA GLU A 607 -48.85 17.57 8.49
C GLU A 607 -49.31 16.83 9.75
N SER A 608 -50.09 15.76 9.59
CA SER A 608 -50.54 14.95 10.73
C SER A 608 -49.37 14.27 11.47
N TYR A 609 -48.29 13.90 10.76
CA TYR A 609 -47.03 13.46 11.38
C TYR A 609 -46.31 14.60 12.13
N ARG A 610 -46.37 15.84 11.66
CA ARG A 610 -45.80 16.98 12.42
C ARG A 610 -46.60 17.28 13.69
N GLU A 611 -47.92 17.22 13.63
CA GLU A 611 -48.78 17.43 14.80
C GLU A 611 -48.55 16.35 15.87
N LEU A 612 -48.38 15.10 15.46
CA LEU A 612 -48.13 14.01 16.38
C LEU A 612 -46.75 14.11 17.06
N GLN A 613 -45.73 14.71 16.42
CA GLN A 613 -44.45 15.01 17.08
C GLN A 613 -44.66 15.82 18.37
N GLN A 614 -45.54 16.82 18.33
CA GLN A 614 -45.84 17.63 19.51
C GLN A 614 -46.41 16.77 20.64
N LEU A 615 -47.24 15.78 20.31
CA LEU A 615 -47.80 14.84 21.29
C LEU A 615 -46.75 13.87 21.85
N MET A 616 -45.74 13.51 21.05
CA MET A 616 -44.60 12.70 21.52
C MET A 616 -43.71 13.51 22.47
N GLU A 617 -43.50 14.80 22.20
CA GLU A 617 -42.80 15.71 23.12
C GLU A 617 -43.55 15.87 24.45
N GLU A 618 -44.89 15.85 24.43
CA GLU A 618 -45.72 15.92 25.64
C GLU A 618 -45.64 14.68 26.56
N LEU A 619 -45.16 13.54 26.06
CA LEU A 619 -44.90 12.33 26.86
C LEU A 619 -43.65 12.46 27.74
N ASP A 620 -42.72 13.35 27.37
CA ASP A 620 -41.51 13.64 28.15
C ASP A 620 -41.78 14.78 29.15
N ASP A 621 -42.69 14.53 30.09
CA ASP A 621 -43.05 15.49 31.13
C ASP A 621 -42.36 15.17 32.47
N PRO A 622 -41.50 16.06 32.98
CA PRO A 622 -40.83 15.86 34.25
C PRO A 622 -41.76 15.97 35.47
N ASP A 623 -43.03 16.38 35.32
CA ASP A 623 -43.97 16.60 36.43
C ASP A 623 -44.20 15.34 37.28
N LEU A 624 -44.32 14.16 36.66
CA LEU A 624 -44.47 12.90 37.39
C LEU A 624 -43.18 12.54 38.15
N GLN A 625 -42.01 12.69 37.50
CA GLN A 625 -40.71 12.47 38.12
C GLN A 625 -40.47 13.40 39.32
N ASN A 626 -40.84 14.67 39.16
CA ASN A 626 -40.73 15.68 40.21
C ASN A 626 -41.67 15.35 41.38
N ALA A 627 -42.90 14.90 41.12
CA ALA A 627 -43.84 14.50 42.16
C ALA A 627 -43.37 13.27 42.95
N LEU A 628 -42.79 12.26 42.28
CA LEU A 628 -42.15 11.12 42.95
C LEU A 628 -40.96 11.55 43.80
N ARG A 629 -40.17 12.54 43.34
CA ARG A 629 -39.06 13.12 44.11
C ARG A 629 -39.56 13.86 45.36
N GLU A 630 -40.59 14.69 45.23
CA GLU A 630 -41.24 15.36 46.37
C GLU A 630 -41.78 14.35 47.39
N LEU A 631 -42.37 13.24 46.92
CA LEU A 631 -42.85 12.17 47.78
C LEU A 631 -41.70 11.48 48.53
N ARG A 632 -40.58 11.21 47.85
CA ARG A 632 -39.36 10.65 48.47
C ARG A 632 -38.85 11.58 49.58
N GLU A 633 -38.74 12.88 49.30
CA GLU A 633 -38.30 13.88 50.28
C GLU A 633 -39.28 13.99 51.47
N ALA A 634 -40.59 13.95 51.21
CA ALA A 634 -41.60 13.97 52.26
C ALA A 634 -41.52 12.74 53.19
N MET A 635 -41.26 11.57 52.61
CA MET A 635 -41.03 10.31 53.33
C MET A 635 -39.75 10.34 54.17
N GLU A 636 -38.64 10.86 53.64
CA GLU A 636 -37.39 11.04 54.40
C GLU A 636 -37.54 11.99 55.58
N ASN A 637 -38.30 13.08 55.39
CA ASN A 637 -38.59 14.06 56.43
C ASN A 637 -39.63 13.59 57.45
N MET A 638 -40.25 12.41 57.24
CA MET A 638 -41.24 11.78 58.12
C MET A 638 -42.38 12.74 58.53
N ASN A 639 -42.85 13.57 57.60
CA ASN A 639 -43.90 14.55 57.87
C ASN A 639 -45.23 14.09 57.24
N PRO A 640 -46.21 13.62 58.05
CA PRO A 640 -47.45 13.04 57.54
C PRO A 640 -48.24 13.98 56.62
N ASN A 641 -48.26 15.28 56.91
CA ASN A 641 -48.99 16.25 56.10
C ASN A 641 -48.31 16.48 54.74
N GLN A 642 -46.97 16.43 54.69
CA GLN A 642 -46.23 16.57 53.43
C GLN A 642 -46.34 15.30 52.57
N ILE A 643 -46.35 14.12 53.22
CA ILE A 643 -46.57 12.84 52.53
C ILE A 643 -47.96 12.83 51.90
N GLU A 644 -49.01 13.22 52.63
CA GLU A 644 -50.38 13.30 52.10
C GLU A 644 -50.48 14.22 50.87
N GLN A 645 -49.86 15.41 50.93
CA GLN A 645 -49.82 16.33 49.79
C GLN A 645 -49.02 15.79 48.61
N ALA A 646 -47.88 15.15 48.85
CA ALA A 646 -47.06 14.59 47.78
C ALA A 646 -47.74 13.39 47.12
N LEU A 647 -48.47 12.55 47.89
CA LEU A 647 -49.29 11.47 47.34
C LEU A 647 -50.41 12.00 46.42
N GLU A 648 -51.08 13.08 46.83
CA GLU A 648 -52.10 13.74 45.98
C GLU A 648 -51.47 14.26 44.67
N ASN A 649 -50.27 14.84 44.74
CA ASN A 649 -49.54 15.31 43.56
C ASN A 649 -49.11 14.16 42.63
N VAL A 650 -48.61 13.04 43.17
CA VAL A 650 -48.23 11.88 42.35
C VAL A 650 -49.44 11.30 41.65
N SER A 651 -50.54 11.05 42.37
CA SER A 651 -51.78 10.53 41.77
C SER A 651 -52.35 11.47 40.69
N PHE A 652 -52.22 12.79 40.87
CA PHE A 652 -52.65 13.75 39.86
C PHE A 652 -51.80 13.69 38.58
N ASN A 653 -50.47 13.62 38.72
CA ASN A 653 -49.56 13.57 37.56
C ASN A 653 -49.56 12.19 36.88
N GLU A 654 -49.79 11.13 37.64
CA GLU A 654 -49.94 9.76 37.12
C GLU A 654 -51.19 9.65 36.22
N GLU A 655 -52.35 10.11 36.68
CA GLU A 655 -53.57 10.15 35.85
C GLU A 655 -53.37 11.00 34.58
N LEU A 656 -52.71 12.16 34.71
CA LEU A 656 -52.45 13.03 33.56
C LEU A 656 -51.50 12.37 32.54
N TYR A 657 -50.50 11.63 33.01
CA TYR A 657 -49.58 10.89 32.15
C TYR A 657 -50.31 9.75 31.42
N LYS A 658 -51.13 8.99 32.14
CA LYS A 658 -51.98 7.92 31.58
C LYS A 658 -52.85 8.44 30.45
N GLU A 659 -53.54 9.55 30.68
CA GLU A 659 -54.41 10.19 29.70
C GLU A 659 -53.64 10.64 28.44
N ARG A 660 -52.43 11.22 28.59
CA ARG A 660 -51.59 11.61 27.46
C ARG A 660 -51.13 10.40 26.66
N LEU A 661 -50.69 9.35 27.34
CA LEU A 661 -50.24 8.12 26.69
C LEU A 661 -51.37 7.44 25.89
N GLU A 662 -52.56 7.30 26.49
CA GLU A 662 -53.73 6.75 25.80
C GLU A 662 -54.13 7.60 24.59
N ARG A 663 -54.08 8.93 24.72
CA ARG A 663 -54.37 9.86 23.63
C ARG A 663 -53.35 9.74 22.51
N THR A 664 -52.06 9.79 22.81
CA THR A 664 -50.99 9.67 21.82
C THR A 664 -51.08 8.33 21.08
N LYS A 665 -51.38 7.25 21.80
CA LYS A 665 -51.61 5.92 21.23
C LYS A 665 -52.83 5.87 20.30
N GLU A 666 -53.98 6.43 20.68
CA GLU A 666 -55.18 6.42 19.82
C GLU A 666 -55.00 7.31 18.58
N LEU A 667 -54.37 8.50 18.74
CA LEU A 667 -54.07 9.38 17.62
C LEU A 667 -53.03 8.78 16.67
N PHE A 668 -52.02 8.08 17.19
CA PHE A 668 -51.08 7.33 16.35
C PHE A 668 -51.79 6.23 15.54
N LYS A 669 -52.72 5.48 16.15
CA LYS A 669 -53.51 4.48 15.41
C LYS A 669 -54.36 5.10 14.31
N GLN A 670 -54.97 6.25 14.58
CA GLN A 670 -55.75 6.98 13.59
C GLN A 670 -54.87 7.51 12.46
N LEU A 671 -53.69 8.04 12.80
CA LEU A 671 -52.68 8.49 11.82
C LEU A 671 -52.23 7.33 10.95
N LYS A 672 -51.85 6.20 11.55
CA LYS A 672 -51.45 4.98 10.85
C LYS A 672 -52.54 4.51 9.90
N MET A 673 -53.80 4.43 10.36
CA MET A 673 -54.93 4.09 9.48
C MET A 673 -55.04 5.05 8.28
N ASN A 674 -54.92 6.36 8.50
CA ASN A 674 -54.98 7.34 7.41
C ASN A 674 -53.77 7.22 6.47
N SER A 675 -52.59 6.94 7.01
CA SER A 675 -51.34 6.66 6.29
C SER A 675 -51.53 5.41 5.42
N ASP A 676 -52.03 4.30 5.98
CA ASP A 676 -52.27 3.04 5.28
C ASP A 676 -53.22 3.22 4.09
N LEU A 677 -54.33 3.94 4.29
CA LEU A 677 -55.27 4.25 3.20
C LEU A 677 -54.66 5.14 2.12
N ASP A 678 -53.81 6.11 2.49
CA ASP A 678 -53.10 6.97 1.55
C ASP A 678 -52.05 6.17 0.76
N LYS A 679 -51.23 5.36 1.45
CA LYS A 679 -50.24 4.45 0.85
C LYS A 679 -50.90 3.48 -0.14
N LEU A 680 -52.02 2.85 0.25
CA LEU A 680 -52.81 1.98 -0.65
C LEU A 680 -53.33 2.76 -1.85
N ALA A 681 -53.91 3.94 -1.66
CA ALA A 681 -54.39 4.78 -2.75
C ALA A 681 -53.26 5.15 -3.73
N GLN A 682 -52.06 5.47 -3.22
CA GLN A 682 -50.89 5.80 -4.03
C GLN A 682 -50.33 4.59 -4.78
N GLN A 683 -50.31 3.40 -4.16
CA GLN A 683 -49.92 2.17 -4.84
C GLN A 683 -50.90 1.80 -5.96
N TYR A 684 -52.21 1.92 -5.72
CA TYR A 684 -53.22 1.73 -6.75
C TYR A 684 -53.07 2.74 -7.90
N GLN A 685 -52.77 4.01 -7.59
CA GLN A 685 -52.51 5.03 -8.60
C GLN A 685 -51.23 4.75 -9.40
N ASP A 686 -50.13 4.38 -8.74
CA ASP A 686 -48.87 4.03 -9.39
C ASP A 686 -49.04 2.80 -10.31
N LEU A 687 -49.72 1.73 -9.84
CA LEU A 687 -50.09 0.59 -10.68
C LEU A 687 -50.97 1.01 -11.87
N SER A 688 -51.95 1.90 -11.64
CA SER A 688 -52.80 2.45 -12.70
C SER A 688 -51.98 3.20 -13.76
N GLU A 689 -51.03 4.03 -13.35
CA GLU A 689 -50.18 4.83 -14.23
C GLU A 689 -49.22 3.95 -15.05
N ARG A 690 -48.62 2.93 -14.44
CA ARG A 690 -47.82 1.91 -15.14
C ARG A 690 -48.64 1.09 -16.13
N MET A 691 -49.93 0.88 -15.83
CA MET A 691 -50.87 0.19 -16.70
C MET A 691 -51.54 1.10 -17.74
N ARG A 692 -51.26 2.42 -17.80
CA ARG A 692 -51.78 3.25 -18.90
C ARG A 692 -51.04 2.95 -20.21
N GLU A 693 -51.75 3.10 -21.33
CA GLU A 693 -51.21 2.85 -22.68
C GLU A 693 -49.86 3.56 -22.88
N GLN A 694 -48.79 2.78 -23.06
CA GLN A 694 -47.51 3.25 -23.52
C GLN A 694 -47.40 2.99 -25.04
N PRO A 695 -47.55 4.01 -25.90
CA PRO A 695 -47.66 3.83 -27.34
C PRO A 695 -46.41 3.25 -28.03
N GLU A 696 -45.27 3.18 -27.34
CA GLU A 696 -43.99 2.69 -27.86
C GLU A 696 -43.45 1.41 -27.16
N ALA A 697 -44.18 0.84 -26.19
CA ALA A 697 -43.70 -0.32 -25.44
C ALA A 697 -43.70 -1.61 -26.28
N THR A 698 -42.61 -2.39 -26.16
CA THR A 698 -42.53 -3.74 -26.77
C THR A 698 -43.27 -4.77 -25.92
N LEU A 699 -43.67 -5.90 -26.53
CA LEU A 699 -44.30 -7.01 -25.79
C LEU A 699 -43.42 -7.53 -24.63
N GLU A 700 -42.09 -7.52 -24.79
CA GLU A 700 -41.14 -7.92 -23.75
C GLU A 700 -41.12 -6.93 -22.56
N GLN A 701 -41.14 -5.62 -22.86
CA GLN A 701 -41.22 -4.58 -21.84
C GLN A 701 -42.54 -4.63 -21.08
N LEU A 702 -43.64 -4.84 -21.80
CA LEU A 702 -44.97 -4.96 -21.22
C LEU A 702 -45.08 -6.18 -20.29
N LYS A 703 -44.44 -7.30 -20.67
CA LYS A 703 -44.37 -8.51 -19.84
C LYS A 703 -43.57 -8.30 -18.55
N SER A 704 -42.37 -7.72 -18.66
CA SER A 704 -41.56 -7.34 -17.51
C SER A 704 -42.35 -6.43 -16.56
N GLU A 705 -43.08 -5.44 -17.10
CA GLU A 705 -43.91 -4.53 -16.30
C GLU A 705 -45.07 -5.25 -15.61
N MET A 706 -45.75 -6.18 -16.30
CA MET A 706 -46.84 -6.96 -15.69
C MET A 706 -46.35 -7.91 -14.60
N GLU A 707 -45.19 -8.54 -14.75
CA GLU A 707 -44.61 -9.38 -13.69
C GLU A 707 -44.27 -8.51 -12.46
N THR A 708 -43.68 -7.33 -12.64
CA THR A 708 -43.44 -6.40 -11.52
C THR A 708 -44.72 -5.86 -10.88
N ALA A 709 -45.75 -5.60 -11.67
CA ALA A 709 -47.04 -5.16 -11.18
C ALA A 709 -47.76 -6.26 -10.40
N ARG A 710 -47.60 -7.53 -10.82
CA ARG A 710 -48.12 -8.68 -10.08
C ARG A 710 -47.46 -8.80 -8.71
N ASP A 711 -46.14 -8.67 -8.63
CA ASP A 711 -45.41 -8.68 -7.36
C ASP A 711 -45.88 -7.53 -6.45
N ASP A 712 -46.10 -6.34 -7.01
CA ASP A 712 -46.62 -5.18 -6.27
C ASP A 712 -48.08 -5.41 -5.80
N MET A 713 -48.91 -6.08 -6.60
CA MET A 713 -50.28 -6.46 -6.19
C MET A 713 -50.30 -7.53 -5.11
N ASP A 714 -49.37 -8.48 -5.11
CA ASP A 714 -49.23 -9.46 -4.02
C ASP A 714 -48.86 -8.74 -2.71
N SER A 715 -47.92 -7.79 -2.77
CA SER A 715 -47.60 -6.91 -1.62
C SER A 715 -48.79 -6.08 -1.16
N LEU A 716 -49.59 -5.56 -2.10
CA LEU A 716 -50.80 -4.78 -1.80
C LEU A 716 -51.85 -5.67 -1.12
N SER A 717 -52.00 -6.93 -1.55
CA SER A 717 -52.87 -7.91 -0.90
C SER A 717 -52.44 -8.18 0.55
N ASP A 718 -51.13 -8.33 0.79
CA ASP A 718 -50.58 -8.52 2.13
C ASP A 718 -50.82 -7.28 3.03
N GLN A 719 -50.69 -6.06 2.48
CA GLN A 719 -50.97 -4.82 3.21
C GLN A 719 -52.46 -4.65 3.50
N LEU A 720 -53.34 -4.97 2.55
CA LEU A 720 -54.79 -5.03 2.78
C LEU A 720 -55.16 -6.04 3.86
N GLU A 721 -54.49 -7.20 3.92
CA GLU A 721 -54.73 -8.18 4.97
C GLU A 721 -54.37 -7.65 6.37
N ARG A 722 -53.41 -6.71 6.45
CA ARG A 722 -52.97 -6.07 7.70
C ARG A 722 -53.68 -4.75 8.01
N LEU A 723 -54.57 -4.27 7.14
CA LEU A 723 -55.25 -2.98 7.30
C LEU A 723 -56.10 -2.90 8.60
N ASP A 724 -56.55 -4.04 9.13
CA ASP A 724 -57.25 -4.14 10.41
C ASP A 724 -56.35 -4.58 11.57
N ASP A 725 -55.02 -4.45 11.46
CA ASP A 725 -54.08 -4.68 12.56
C ASP A 725 -54.10 -3.49 13.54
N ASN A 726 -54.76 -3.70 14.69
CA ASN A 726 -54.89 -2.73 15.79
C ASN A 726 -55.57 -1.40 15.37
N PRO A 727 -56.80 -1.44 14.84
CA PRO A 727 -57.48 -0.29 14.28
C PRO A 727 -57.98 0.66 15.38
N PRO A 728 -58.27 1.93 15.04
CA PRO A 728 -59.00 2.83 15.93
C PRO A 728 -60.35 2.22 16.35
N ARG A 729 -60.76 2.42 17.61
CA ARG A 729 -61.89 1.70 18.23
C ARG A 729 -63.22 1.83 17.47
N ARG A 730 -63.44 2.94 16.76
CA ARG A 730 -64.71 3.23 16.04
C ARG A 730 -64.68 2.89 14.55
N SER A 731 -63.50 2.61 14.00
CA SER A 731 -63.31 2.36 12.56
C SER A 731 -63.19 0.88 12.21
N GLU A 732 -63.07 -0.01 13.20
CA GLU A 732 -62.83 -1.44 13.01
C GLU A 732 -63.85 -2.12 12.07
N GLU A 733 -65.15 -1.87 12.24
CA GLU A 733 -66.19 -2.53 11.42
C GLU A 733 -66.13 -2.06 9.95
N LYS A 734 -65.91 -0.76 9.73
CA LYS A 734 -65.77 -0.19 8.39
C LYS A 734 -64.49 -0.62 7.68
N LEU A 735 -63.38 -0.71 8.42
CA LEU A 735 -62.10 -1.19 7.88
C LEU A 735 -62.21 -2.66 7.44
N LYS A 736 -62.93 -3.50 8.19
CA LYS A 736 -63.21 -4.89 7.78
C LYS A 736 -64.04 -4.97 6.50
N GLU A 737 -65.10 -4.16 6.40
CA GLU A 737 -65.91 -4.08 5.18
C GLU A 737 -65.09 -3.60 3.98
N LEU A 738 -64.28 -2.56 4.16
CA LEU A 738 -63.38 -2.02 3.14
C LEU A 738 -62.35 -3.08 2.69
N LYS A 739 -61.71 -3.75 3.64
CA LYS A 739 -60.75 -4.83 3.38
C LYS A 739 -61.36 -5.96 2.55
N GLU A 740 -62.54 -6.45 2.92
CA GLU A 740 -63.22 -7.51 2.17
C GLU A 740 -63.55 -7.07 0.73
N GLN A 741 -64.05 -5.84 0.55
CA GLN A 741 -64.37 -5.28 -0.77
C GLN A 741 -63.11 -5.09 -1.65
N ALA A 742 -62.06 -4.50 -1.08
CA ALA A 742 -60.80 -4.24 -1.78
C ALA A 742 -60.09 -5.55 -2.17
N GLN A 743 -60.12 -6.57 -1.30
CA GLN A 743 -59.55 -7.89 -1.61
C GLN A 743 -60.28 -8.59 -2.76
N GLU A 744 -61.61 -8.55 -2.80
CA GLU A 744 -62.40 -9.11 -3.91
C GLU A 744 -62.05 -8.41 -5.23
N ARG A 745 -61.97 -7.07 -5.21
CA ARG A 745 -61.57 -6.27 -6.38
C ARG A 745 -60.15 -6.56 -6.84
N LEU A 746 -59.20 -6.65 -5.90
CA LEU A 746 -57.81 -6.93 -6.24
C LEU A 746 -57.66 -8.30 -6.91
N GLN A 747 -58.38 -9.32 -6.41
CA GLN A 747 -58.42 -10.64 -7.05
C GLN A 747 -59.00 -10.58 -8.47
N GLU A 748 -60.08 -9.83 -8.70
CA GLU A 748 -60.64 -9.62 -10.05
C GLU A 748 -59.60 -9.01 -11.01
N ILE A 749 -58.82 -8.02 -10.54
CA ILE A 749 -57.77 -7.37 -11.34
C ILE A 749 -56.62 -8.34 -11.60
N GLN A 750 -56.19 -9.13 -10.60
CA GLN A 750 -55.13 -10.14 -10.75
C GLN A 750 -55.51 -11.20 -11.80
N GLU A 751 -56.76 -11.69 -11.80
CA GLU A 751 -57.25 -12.65 -12.79
C GLU A 751 -57.24 -12.07 -14.22
N GLN A 752 -57.61 -10.79 -14.39
CA GLN A 752 -57.55 -10.10 -15.69
C GLN A 752 -56.11 -9.93 -16.16
N MET A 753 -55.18 -9.59 -15.26
CA MET A 753 -53.76 -9.46 -15.59
C MET A 753 -53.14 -10.80 -16.00
N GLU A 754 -53.53 -11.90 -15.35
CA GLU A 754 -53.06 -13.25 -15.73
C GLU A 754 -53.59 -13.66 -17.11
N GLN A 755 -54.83 -13.30 -17.45
CA GLN A 755 -55.39 -13.51 -18.79
C GLN A 755 -54.62 -12.70 -19.85
N LEU A 756 -54.32 -11.44 -19.57
CA LEU A 756 -53.52 -10.58 -20.45
C LEU A 756 -52.11 -11.15 -20.66
N GLY A 757 -51.48 -11.68 -19.61
CA GLY A 757 -50.18 -12.35 -19.67
C GLY A 757 -50.17 -13.58 -20.57
N GLN A 758 -51.20 -14.43 -20.45
CA GLN A 758 -51.36 -15.60 -21.32
C GLN A 758 -51.59 -15.21 -22.79
N GLU A 759 -52.33 -14.13 -23.04
CA GLU A 759 -52.55 -13.61 -24.38
C GLU A 759 -51.24 -13.09 -25.00
N MET A 760 -50.41 -12.40 -24.23
CA MET A 760 -49.09 -11.93 -24.66
C MET A 760 -48.11 -13.06 -24.95
N ASP A 761 -48.05 -14.10 -24.10
CA ASP A 761 -47.18 -15.26 -24.33
C ASP A 761 -47.53 -15.95 -25.66
N GLY A 762 -48.83 -16.12 -25.95
CA GLY A 762 -49.26 -16.67 -27.24
C GLY A 762 -48.86 -15.80 -28.44
N LYS A 763 -48.89 -14.47 -28.27
CA LYS A 763 -48.51 -13.50 -29.31
C LYS A 763 -47.01 -13.41 -29.56
N MET A 764 -46.20 -13.56 -28.52
CA MET A 764 -44.74 -13.66 -28.63
C MET A 764 -44.32 -14.98 -29.29
N GLU A 765 -45.01 -16.10 -28.99
CA GLU A 765 -44.80 -17.37 -29.70
C GLU A 765 -45.15 -17.28 -31.20
N ASP A 766 -46.14 -16.44 -31.55
CA ASP A 766 -46.51 -16.14 -32.94
C ASP A 766 -45.56 -15.13 -33.64
N GLY A 767 -44.59 -14.57 -32.91
CA GLY A 767 -43.56 -13.67 -33.44
C GLY A 767 -43.99 -12.20 -33.60
N GLU A 768 -45.08 -11.78 -32.94
CA GLU A 768 -45.45 -10.36 -32.85
C GLU A 768 -44.56 -9.65 -31.81
N THR A 769 -44.20 -8.38 -32.07
CA THR A 769 -43.34 -7.57 -31.18
C THR A 769 -44.05 -6.38 -30.54
N SER A 770 -45.29 -6.11 -30.96
CA SER A 770 -46.07 -4.95 -30.50
C SER A 770 -47.46 -5.40 -30.04
N PRO A 771 -48.02 -4.76 -29.00
CA PRO A 771 -49.36 -5.07 -28.54
C PRO A 771 -50.42 -4.69 -29.58
N ASP A 772 -51.49 -5.48 -29.67
CA ASP A 772 -52.64 -5.21 -30.52
C ASP A 772 -53.73 -4.41 -29.78
N SER A 773 -54.74 -3.97 -30.52
CA SER A 773 -55.81 -3.12 -29.97
C SER A 773 -56.65 -3.81 -28.88
N GLN A 774 -56.66 -5.15 -28.81
CA GLN A 774 -57.40 -5.85 -27.76
C GLN A 774 -56.62 -5.87 -26.45
N MET A 775 -55.31 -6.12 -26.51
CA MET A 775 -54.44 -6.04 -25.33
C MET A 775 -54.38 -4.61 -24.77
N GLN A 776 -54.30 -3.59 -25.64
CA GLN A 776 -54.37 -2.19 -25.22
C GLN A 776 -55.69 -1.85 -24.51
N GLN A 777 -56.82 -2.36 -25.00
CA GLN A 777 -58.12 -2.18 -24.35
C GLN A 777 -58.21 -2.88 -22.98
N GLN A 778 -57.70 -4.09 -22.85
CA GLN A 778 -57.66 -4.80 -21.56
C GLN A 778 -56.76 -4.08 -20.56
N GLN A 779 -55.57 -3.65 -21.00
CA GLN A 779 -54.65 -2.86 -20.20
C GLN A 779 -55.31 -1.56 -19.70
N GLN A 780 -56.02 -0.85 -20.57
CA GLN A 780 -56.74 0.37 -20.18
C GLN A 780 -57.88 0.11 -19.20
N GLN A 781 -58.58 -1.03 -19.32
CA GLN A 781 -59.60 -1.44 -18.33
C GLN A 781 -59.00 -1.70 -16.95
N ILE A 782 -57.86 -2.39 -16.88
CA ILE A 782 -57.14 -2.65 -15.63
C ILE A 782 -56.70 -1.32 -15.00
N SER A 783 -56.13 -0.40 -15.78
CA SER A 783 -55.75 0.95 -15.31
C SER A 783 -56.95 1.73 -14.76
N GLU A 784 -58.09 1.72 -15.45
CA GLU A 784 -59.32 2.38 -14.97
C GLU A 784 -59.85 1.78 -13.66
N GLN A 785 -59.78 0.45 -13.49
CA GLN A 785 -60.19 -0.22 -12.25
C GLN A 785 -59.26 0.12 -11.08
N LEU A 786 -57.94 0.13 -11.32
CA LEU A 786 -56.95 0.52 -10.32
C LEU A 786 -57.13 2.00 -9.91
N GLN A 787 -57.39 2.89 -10.86
CA GLN A 787 -57.70 4.29 -10.56
C GLN A 787 -58.97 4.44 -9.71
N GLN A 788 -60.03 3.69 -10.03
CA GLN A 788 -61.27 3.70 -9.25
C GLN A 788 -61.03 3.26 -7.81
N GLU A 789 -60.18 2.26 -7.60
CA GLU A 789 -59.86 1.79 -6.25
C GLU A 789 -59.02 2.81 -5.47
N ALA A 790 -58.07 3.49 -6.12
CA ALA A 790 -57.35 4.62 -5.52
C ALA A 790 -58.31 5.74 -5.07
N ASP A 791 -59.29 6.07 -5.91
CA ASP A 791 -60.30 7.10 -5.60
C ASP A 791 -61.25 6.63 -4.47
N ASN A 792 -61.66 5.36 -4.47
CA ASN A 792 -62.48 4.76 -3.40
C ASN A 792 -61.75 4.86 -2.04
N MET A 793 -60.45 4.57 -1.98
CA MET A 793 -59.65 4.67 -0.75
C MET A 793 -59.59 6.11 -0.22
N ARG A 794 -59.40 7.09 -1.12
CA ARG A 794 -59.40 8.53 -0.76
C ARG A 794 -60.77 9.01 -0.28
N GLU A 795 -61.84 8.62 -0.97
CA GLU A 795 -63.21 8.96 -0.59
C GLU A 795 -63.57 8.34 0.77
N MET A 796 -63.20 7.08 1.00
CA MET A 796 -63.41 6.42 2.28
C MET A 796 -62.64 7.09 3.42
N ARG A 797 -61.36 7.46 3.20
CA ARG A 797 -60.55 8.23 4.17
C ARG A 797 -61.26 9.53 4.56
N GLN A 798 -61.76 10.28 3.57
CA GLN A 798 -62.49 11.53 3.79
C GLN A 798 -63.83 11.31 4.49
N GLU A 799 -64.62 10.30 4.10
CA GLU A 799 -65.90 9.98 4.71
C GLU A 799 -65.73 9.58 6.19
N MET A 800 -64.74 8.74 6.49
CA MET A 800 -64.43 8.34 7.86
C MET A 800 -63.99 9.52 8.72
N GLY A 801 -63.10 10.38 8.20
CA GLY A 801 -62.68 11.60 8.89
C GLY A 801 -63.84 12.55 9.19
N GLY A 802 -64.68 12.84 8.20
CA GLY A 802 -65.83 13.76 8.35
C GLY A 802 -66.91 13.24 9.29
N GLN A 803 -67.25 11.94 9.23
CA GLN A 803 -68.22 11.36 10.15
C GLN A 803 -67.72 11.35 11.59
N GLN A 804 -66.44 11.01 11.81
CA GLN A 804 -65.84 11.01 13.13
C GLN A 804 -65.81 12.42 13.73
N LEU A 805 -65.45 13.44 12.94
CA LEU A 805 -65.48 14.84 13.35
C LEU A 805 -66.90 15.28 13.76
N GLN A 806 -67.92 14.94 12.97
CA GLN A 806 -69.30 15.30 13.28
C GLN A 806 -69.81 14.64 14.58
N VAL A 807 -69.49 13.36 14.79
CA VAL A 807 -69.81 12.65 16.04
C VAL A 807 -69.13 13.31 17.23
N ASN A 808 -67.86 13.68 17.07
CA ASN A 808 -67.07 14.34 18.11
C ASN A 808 -67.63 15.72 18.47
N ILE A 809 -68.03 16.53 17.48
CA ILE A 809 -68.70 17.82 17.70
C ILE A 809 -70.01 17.65 18.49
N LEU A 810 -70.85 16.67 18.15
CA LEU A 810 -72.09 16.39 18.88
C LEU A 810 -71.82 15.98 20.33
N GLY A 811 -70.78 15.17 20.55
CA GLY A 811 -70.33 14.78 21.88
C GLY A 811 -69.86 15.98 22.72
N LEU A 812 -69.06 16.88 22.13
CA LEU A 812 -68.62 18.11 22.80
C LEU A 812 -69.78 19.05 23.12
N GLN A 813 -70.77 19.16 22.24
CA GLN A 813 -71.99 19.95 22.52
C GLN A 813 -72.77 19.40 23.70
N TRP A 814 -72.90 18.07 23.79
CA TRP A 814 -73.55 17.42 24.93
C TRP A 814 -72.77 17.63 26.23
N ALA A 815 -71.43 17.51 26.17
CA ALA A 815 -70.57 17.79 27.30
C ALA A 815 -70.69 19.25 27.77
N LEU A 816 -70.66 20.20 26.84
CA LEU A 816 -70.85 21.62 27.11
C LEU A 816 -72.20 21.90 27.78
N TYR A 817 -73.30 21.34 27.25
CA TYR A 817 -74.62 21.48 27.87
C TYR A 817 -74.62 20.99 29.33
N THR A 818 -74.01 19.84 29.57
CA THR A 818 -73.97 19.25 30.91
C THR A 818 -73.08 20.05 31.86
N LEU A 819 -71.94 20.57 31.39
CA LEU A 819 -71.08 21.45 32.20
C LEU A 819 -71.78 22.76 32.57
N LEU A 820 -72.61 23.33 31.69
CA LEU A 820 -73.40 24.52 31.99
C LEU A 820 -74.45 24.24 33.09
N GLU A 821 -75.10 23.07 33.05
CA GLU A 821 -76.03 22.63 34.10
C GLU A 821 -75.31 22.39 35.45
N LEU A 822 -74.12 21.80 35.42
CA LEU A 822 -73.28 21.62 36.60
C LEU A 822 -72.78 22.95 37.16
N SER A 823 -72.43 23.91 36.31
CA SER A 823 -72.04 25.27 36.70
C SER A 823 -73.17 25.97 37.45
N GLU A 824 -74.41 25.89 36.95
CA GLU A 824 -75.59 26.45 37.62
C GLU A 824 -75.78 25.80 39.01
N THR A 825 -75.69 24.47 39.08
CA THR A 825 -75.80 23.73 40.35
C THR A 825 -74.69 24.12 41.34
N GLN A 826 -73.45 24.28 40.85
CA GLN A 826 -72.29 24.69 41.64
C GLN A 826 -72.40 26.14 42.12
N GLU A 827 -73.04 27.03 41.36
CA GLU A 827 -73.33 28.40 41.77
C GLU A 827 -74.28 28.43 42.97
N PHE A 828 -75.33 27.58 42.96
CA PHE A 828 -76.22 27.42 44.11
C PHE A 828 -75.48 26.89 45.34
N LEU A 829 -74.62 25.87 45.19
CA LEU A 829 -73.80 25.35 46.30
C LEU A 829 -72.84 26.39 46.87
N THR A 830 -72.29 27.26 46.02
CA THR A 830 -71.43 28.37 46.44
C THR A 830 -72.19 29.39 47.27
N LYS A 831 -73.43 29.73 46.87
CA LYS A 831 -74.31 30.64 47.65
C LYS A 831 -74.77 29.99 48.96
N ASP A 832 -75.23 28.75 48.91
CA ASP A 832 -75.75 28.03 50.08
C ASP A 832 -74.64 27.76 51.12
N SER A 833 -73.41 27.48 50.68
CA SER A 833 -72.25 27.33 51.59
C SER A 833 -71.88 28.66 52.26
N GLN A 834 -72.02 29.80 51.56
CA GLN A 834 -71.83 31.13 52.12
C GLN A 834 -72.89 31.47 53.19
N GLU A 835 -74.16 31.11 52.94
CA GLU A 835 -75.27 31.39 53.85
C GLU A 835 -75.37 30.41 55.04
N THR A 836 -74.81 29.21 54.89
CA THR A 836 -74.85 28.17 55.91
C THR A 836 -73.89 28.48 57.06
N ALA A 837 -74.42 28.53 58.29
CA ALA A 837 -73.62 28.81 59.48
C ALA A 837 -72.52 27.74 59.70
N ASN A 838 -71.31 28.20 60.03
CA ASN A 838 -70.14 27.36 60.32
C ASN A 838 -70.46 26.20 61.27
N ARG A 839 -69.98 24.98 60.94
CA ARG A 839 -70.20 23.73 61.69
C ARG A 839 -71.66 23.24 61.80
N SER A 840 -72.61 23.83 61.08
CA SER A 840 -74.02 23.41 61.12
C SER A 840 -74.26 22.05 60.44
N ALA A 841 -75.37 21.40 60.75
CA ALA A 841 -75.78 20.16 60.09
C ALA A 841 -76.20 20.35 58.62
N GLY A 842 -76.41 21.59 58.16
CA GLY A 842 -76.75 21.91 56.77
C GLY A 842 -75.66 21.47 55.79
N PHE A 843 -74.39 21.54 56.22
CA PHE A 843 -73.24 21.09 55.46
C PHE A 843 -73.28 19.61 55.06
N VAL A 844 -74.02 18.75 55.76
CA VAL A 844 -74.18 17.34 55.37
C VAL A 844 -74.98 17.22 54.07
N ASN A 845 -75.99 18.06 53.88
CA ASN A 845 -76.76 18.08 52.62
C ASN A 845 -75.95 18.73 51.50
N LEU A 846 -75.21 19.80 51.80
CA LEU A 846 -74.30 20.45 50.84
C LEU A 846 -73.22 19.48 50.37
N ALA A 847 -72.55 18.75 51.27
CA ALA A 847 -71.56 17.73 50.92
C ALA A 847 -72.15 16.63 50.03
N ARG A 848 -73.41 16.21 50.26
CA ARG A 848 -74.08 15.21 49.40
C ARG A 848 -74.36 15.75 48.00
N GLN A 849 -74.83 17.00 47.90
CA GLN A 849 -75.09 17.65 46.61
C GLN A 849 -73.78 17.94 45.86
N GLN A 850 -72.74 18.41 46.56
CA GLN A 850 -71.41 18.61 46.01
C GLN A 850 -70.81 17.30 45.49
N ASN A 851 -71.00 16.19 46.22
CA ASN A 851 -70.55 14.87 45.76
C ASN A 851 -71.34 14.38 44.53
N TYR A 852 -72.61 14.78 44.39
CA TYR A 852 -73.37 14.54 43.16
C TYR A 852 -72.81 15.35 41.98
N VAL A 853 -72.51 16.65 42.18
CA VAL A 853 -71.85 17.48 41.15
C VAL A 853 -70.51 16.88 40.75
N ARG A 854 -69.68 16.48 41.71
CA ARG A 854 -68.40 15.78 41.46
C ARG A 854 -68.59 14.53 40.60
N GLY A 855 -69.55 13.67 40.96
CA GLY A 855 -69.81 12.43 40.22
C GLY A 855 -70.36 12.66 38.80
N GLN A 856 -71.20 13.67 38.60
CA GLN A 856 -71.69 14.03 37.27
C GLN A 856 -70.59 14.69 36.43
N PHE A 857 -69.77 15.54 37.04
CA PHE A 857 -68.63 16.15 36.37
C PHE A 857 -67.68 15.08 35.85
N SER A 858 -67.29 14.11 36.69
CA SER A 858 -66.40 13.01 36.28
C SER A 858 -66.94 12.23 35.06
N ALA A 859 -68.24 11.90 35.02
CA ALA A 859 -68.83 11.23 33.86
C ALA A 859 -68.78 12.07 32.56
N VAL A 860 -68.96 13.40 32.67
CA VAL A 860 -68.85 14.33 31.52
C VAL A 860 -67.40 14.52 31.13
N ALA A 861 -66.52 14.61 32.11
CA ALA A 861 -65.08 14.75 31.97
C ALA A 861 -64.46 13.55 31.24
N ASP A 862 -64.91 12.32 31.52
CA ASP A 862 -64.51 11.11 30.80
C ASP A 862 -64.96 11.16 29.33
N THR A 863 -66.16 11.71 29.08
CA THR A 863 -66.66 11.89 27.70
C THR A 863 -65.83 12.92 26.94
N ILE A 864 -65.48 14.04 27.60
CA ILE A 864 -64.60 15.07 27.03
C ILE A 864 -63.23 14.47 26.71
N PHE A 865 -62.67 13.68 27.62
CA PHE A 865 -61.40 13.00 27.42
C PHE A 865 -61.45 12.06 26.21
N GLN A 866 -62.45 11.17 26.15
CA GLN A 866 -62.61 10.23 25.03
C GLN A 866 -62.74 10.96 23.68
N ILE A 867 -63.40 12.11 23.65
CA ILE A 867 -63.50 12.90 22.42
C ILE A 867 -62.17 13.61 22.11
N SER A 868 -61.47 14.12 23.13
CA SER A 868 -60.18 14.78 22.98
C SER A 868 -59.06 13.84 22.52
N SER A 869 -59.13 12.55 22.86
CA SER A 869 -58.19 11.54 22.40
C SER A 869 -58.31 11.21 20.91
N GLU A 870 -59.37 11.68 20.26
CA GLU A 870 -59.68 11.39 18.84
C GLU A 870 -59.56 12.65 17.96
N ILE A 871 -59.18 13.80 18.53
CA ILE A 871 -59.07 15.07 17.80
C ILE A 871 -57.62 15.57 17.90
N PRO A 872 -56.88 15.58 16.77
CA PRO A 872 -55.58 16.24 16.67
C PRO A 872 -55.69 17.72 17.05
N GLY A 873 -54.69 18.25 17.77
CA GLY A 873 -54.67 19.67 18.14
C GLY A 873 -55.57 20.10 19.32
N VAL A 874 -56.27 19.17 20.00
CA VAL A 874 -56.93 19.52 21.28
C VAL A 874 -55.87 19.86 22.33
N PRO A 875 -55.91 21.04 22.97
CA PRO A 875 -54.84 21.42 23.88
C PRO A 875 -54.82 20.53 25.14
N ASN A 876 -53.61 20.14 25.57
CA ASN A 876 -53.32 19.58 26.91
C ASN A 876 -54.00 20.35 28.06
N ARG A 877 -54.28 21.62 27.82
CA ARG A 877 -55.07 22.50 28.68
C ARG A 877 -56.43 21.93 29.07
N ILE A 878 -57.13 21.20 28.19
CA ILE A 878 -58.44 20.62 28.52
C ILE A 878 -58.29 19.53 29.58
N ASN A 879 -57.37 18.58 29.40
CA ASN A 879 -57.12 17.49 30.36
C ASN A 879 -56.56 18.03 31.69
N ARG A 880 -55.64 18.98 31.63
CA ARG A 880 -55.14 19.66 32.83
C ARG A 880 -56.25 20.39 33.58
N LYS A 881 -57.13 21.10 32.86
CA LYS A 881 -58.25 21.84 33.47
C LYS A 881 -59.32 20.90 34.02
N LYS A 882 -59.59 19.79 33.32
CA LYS A 882 -60.42 18.68 33.79
C LYS A 882 -59.92 18.22 35.16
N ALA A 883 -58.67 17.77 35.24
CA ALA A 883 -58.08 17.24 36.47
C ALA A 883 -58.04 18.30 37.60
N GLU A 884 -57.75 19.57 37.27
CA GLU A 884 -57.79 20.67 38.25
C GLU A 884 -59.20 20.83 38.86
N VAL A 885 -60.24 20.79 38.01
CA VAL A 885 -61.64 20.91 38.44
C VAL A 885 -62.03 19.73 39.31
N GLU A 886 -61.69 18.50 38.93
CA GLU A 886 -61.97 17.30 39.75
C GLU A 886 -61.34 17.41 41.14
N ARG A 887 -60.10 17.87 41.21
CA ARG A 887 -59.40 18.10 42.47
C ARG A 887 -60.09 19.16 43.33
N THR A 888 -60.50 20.29 42.74
CA THR A 888 -61.23 21.33 43.50
C THR A 888 -62.61 20.86 43.96
N LEU A 889 -63.33 20.09 43.13
CA LEU A 889 -64.63 19.51 43.47
C LEU A 889 -64.50 18.51 44.61
N GLN A 890 -63.45 17.69 44.60
CA GLN A 890 -63.13 16.77 45.69
C GLN A 890 -62.84 17.54 46.99
N ARG A 891 -61.95 18.53 46.94
CA ARG A 891 -61.68 19.41 48.10
C ARG A 891 -62.93 20.13 48.61
N ALA A 892 -63.85 20.53 47.74
CA ALA A 892 -65.13 21.11 48.14
C ALA A 892 -66.00 20.09 48.90
N VAL A 893 -66.04 18.81 48.48
CA VAL A 893 -66.72 17.75 49.23
C VAL A 893 -66.11 17.58 50.62
N ASP A 894 -64.78 17.59 50.72
CA ASP A 894 -64.07 17.37 51.98
C ASP A 894 -64.28 18.53 52.96
N GLU A 895 -64.10 19.76 52.51
CA GLU A 895 -64.33 20.98 53.33
C GLU A 895 -65.79 21.13 53.77
N MET A 896 -66.75 20.75 52.91
CA MET A 896 -68.16 20.66 53.29
C MET A 896 -68.41 19.54 54.30
N SER A 897 -67.73 18.39 54.18
CA SER A 897 -67.83 17.27 55.12
C SER A 897 -67.26 17.62 56.50
N GLU A 898 -66.18 18.38 56.53
CA GLU A 898 -65.57 18.97 57.74
C GLU A 898 -66.37 20.14 58.32
N ARG A 899 -67.36 20.64 57.55
CA ARG A 899 -68.28 21.73 57.90
C ARG A 899 -67.57 23.07 58.14
N ASN A 900 -66.51 23.31 57.37
CA ASN A 900 -65.74 24.54 57.40
C ASN A 900 -66.32 25.56 56.41
N GLN A 901 -67.10 26.51 56.92
CA GLN A 901 -67.83 27.46 56.05
C GLN A 901 -66.91 28.27 55.12
N ARG A 902 -65.78 28.77 55.64
CA ARG A 902 -64.91 29.65 54.85
C ARG A 902 -64.19 28.86 53.76
N SER A 903 -63.59 27.73 54.10
CA SER A 903 -62.89 26.92 53.10
C SER A 903 -63.87 26.32 52.09
N ALA A 904 -65.02 25.79 52.52
CA ALA A 904 -66.04 25.26 51.62
C ALA A 904 -66.56 26.32 50.63
N MET A 905 -66.75 27.58 51.07
CA MET A 905 -67.13 28.67 50.16
C MET A 905 -66.04 28.97 49.13
N ILE A 906 -64.76 28.98 49.56
CA ILE A 906 -63.61 29.26 48.68
C ILE A 906 -63.46 28.16 47.64
N THR A 907 -63.37 26.91 48.07
CA THR A 907 -63.19 25.75 47.17
C THR A 907 -64.41 25.55 46.26
N SER A 908 -65.63 25.78 46.75
CA SER A 908 -66.84 25.76 45.93
C SER A 908 -66.82 26.83 44.82
N ARG A 909 -66.28 28.02 45.11
CA ARG A 909 -66.13 29.11 44.13
C ARG A 909 -64.99 28.83 43.14
N GLU A 910 -63.90 28.23 43.59
CA GLU A 910 -62.82 27.75 42.71
C GLU A 910 -63.36 26.70 41.72
N SER A 911 -64.14 25.73 42.19
CA SER A 911 -64.79 24.73 41.32
C SER A 911 -65.75 25.37 40.32
N LEU A 912 -66.55 26.37 40.73
CA LEU A 912 -67.42 27.10 39.82
C LEU A 912 -66.62 27.81 38.71
N GLY A 913 -65.51 28.47 39.07
CA GLY A 913 -64.61 29.09 38.10
C GLY A 913 -64.05 28.07 37.12
N GLY A 914 -63.55 26.94 37.63
CA GLY A 914 -62.96 25.91 36.81
C GLY A 914 -63.96 25.23 35.85
N ILE A 915 -65.20 24.96 36.27
CA ILE A 915 -66.26 24.44 35.38
C ILE A 915 -66.57 25.44 34.26
N ASN A 916 -66.64 26.74 34.57
CA ASN A 916 -66.89 27.79 33.56
C ASN A 916 -65.72 27.92 32.58
N ASP A 917 -64.48 27.86 33.06
CA ASP A 917 -63.29 27.89 32.20
C ASP A 917 -63.27 26.69 31.24
N LEU A 918 -63.55 25.49 31.75
CA LEU A 918 -63.62 24.27 30.94
C LEU A 918 -64.75 24.38 29.90
N SER A 919 -65.93 24.88 30.31
CA SER A 919 -67.06 25.11 29.40
C SER A 919 -66.70 26.10 28.29
N SER A 920 -66.03 27.20 28.61
CA SER A 920 -65.57 28.17 27.61
C SER A 920 -64.54 27.56 26.66
N THR A 921 -63.66 26.70 27.17
CA THR A 921 -62.63 26.05 26.35
C THR A 921 -63.26 25.08 25.35
N ILE A 922 -64.23 24.28 25.80
CA ILE A 922 -64.97 23.35 24.93
C ILE A 922 -65.82 24.12 23.91
N ALA A 923 -66.45 25.23 24.30
CA ALA A 923 -67.19 26.06 23.36
C ALA A 923 -66.30 26.61 22.24
N SER A 924 -65.11 27.12 22.58
CA SER A 924 -64.13 27.59 21.59
C SER A 924 -63.59 26.46 20.72
N LEU A 925 -63.39 25.26 21.28
CA LEU A 925 -62.98 24.08 20.51
C LEU A 925 -64.06 23.69 19.49
N ILE A 926 -65.34 23.68 19.89
CA ILE A 926 -66.46 23.41 18.97
C ILE A 926 -66.49 24.45 17.84
N GLU A 927 -66.30 25.73 18.16
CA GLU A 927 -66.27 26.83 17.17
C GLU A 927 -65.12 26.65 16.18
N GLN A 928 -63.91 26.35 16.68
CA GLN A 928 -62.74 26.06 15.84
C GLN A 928 -62.96 24.85 14.91
N LEU A 929 -63.52 23.75 15.42
CA LEU A 929 -63.79 22.54 14.63
C LEU A 929 -64.91 22.76 13.61
N MET A 930 -65.87 23.65 13.89
CA MET A 930 -66.94 24.01 12.95
C MET A 930 -66.46 24.96 11.86
N ASP A 931 -65.57 25.90 12.20
CA ASP A 931 -64.97 26.83 11.24
C ASP A 931 -63.99 26.11 10.29
N GLN A 932 -63.40 25.00 10.72
CA GLN A 932 -62.56 24.13 9.89
C GLN A 932 -63.35 23.35 8.82
N ASP A 933 -64.66 23.15 9.03
CA ASP A 933 -65.58 22.43 8.13
C ASP A 933 -66.30 23.39 7.16
N GLY A 934 -66.03 24.70 7.27
CA GLY A 934 -66.66 25.78 6.50
C GLY A 934 -65.83 26.29 5.33
N ASP A 935 -66.09 25.73 4.15
CA ASP A 935 -65.59 26.14 2.81
C ASP A 935 -64.25 25.53 2.38
N GLY A 936 -64.28 24.80 1.26
CA GLY A 936 -63.13 24.10 0.71
C GLY A 936 -62.06 25.06 0.19
N GLY A 937 -60.86 24.97 0.76
CA GLY A 937 -59.64 25.56 0.21
C GLY A 937 -58.76 26.20 1.28
N GLY A 938 -57.66 25.52 1.63
CA GLY A 938 -56.48 26.10 2.28
C GLY A 938 -56.71 26.62 3.70
N GLY A 939 -56.39 25.79 4.69
CA GLY A 939 -56.20 26.21 6.07
C GLY A 939 -55.01 27.17 6.19
N GLY A 940 -55.24 28.45 5.94
CA GLY A 940 -54.33 29.51 6.33
C GLY A 940 -54.78 30.04 7.69
N GLY A 941 -54.02 29.75 8.75
CA GLY A 941 -54.11 30.53 9.98
C GLY A 941 -53.94 32.03 9.68
N MET A 942 -54.50 32.89 10.53
CA MET A 942 -54.34 34.35 10.39
C MET A 942 -52.85 34.68 10.24
N SER A 943 -52.45 35.27 9.11
CA SER A 943 -51.03 35.47 8.80
C SER A 943 -50.38 36.42 9.80
N MET A 944 -49.08 36.27 10.02
CA MET A 944 -48.30 37.16 10.91
C MET A 944 -48.51 38.64 10.54
N GLN A 945 -48.65 38.92 9.24
CA GLN A 945 -48.96 40.25 8.71
C GLN A 945 -50.33 40.77 9.17
N GLN A 946 -51.37 39.92 9.14
CA GLN A 946 -52.72 40.27 9.63
C GLN A 946 -52.73 40.47 11.15
N MET A 947 -51.92 39.70 11.90
CA MET A 947 -51.76 39.87 13.34
C MET A 947 -51.09 41.21 13.69
N ILE A 948 -50.07 41.62 12.94
CA ILE A 948 -49.40 42.92 13.10
C ILE A 948 -50.38 44.06 12.80
N GLU A 949 -51.15 43.98 11.71
CA GLU A 949 -52.16 44.99 11.37
C GLU A 949 -53.25 45.12 12.46
N GLN A 950 -53.72 43.99 13.00
CA GLN A 950 -54.70 44.00 14.08
C GLN A 950 -54.12 44.54 15.38
N MET A 951 -52.84 44.27 15.67
CA MET A 951 -52.15 44.81 16.84
C MET A 951 -51.88 46.32 16.74
N GLN A 952 -51.55 46.82 15.55
CA GLN A 952 -51.43 48.27 15.29
C GLN A 952 -52.76 48.99 15.53
N GLN A 953 -53.87 48.39 15.10
CA GLN A 953 -55.19 48.96 15.34
C GLN A 953 -55.51 49.05 16.84
N MET A 954 -55.25 47.97 17.59
CA MET A 954 -55.46 47.95 19.05
C MET A 954 -54.51 48.89 19.81
N SER A 955 -53.27 49.03 19.36
CA SER A 955 -52.29 49.99 19.93
C SER A 955 -52.80 51.42 19.79
N GLY A 956 -53.40 51.76 18.63
CA GLY A 956 -54.08 53.04 18.41
C GLY A 956 -55.29 53.25 19.34
N ASP A 957 -56.12 52.23 19.50
CA ASP A 957 -57.28 52.27 20.42
C ASP A 957 -56.83 52.42 21.90
N GLN A 958 -55.73 51.76 22.27
CA GLN A 958 -55.12 51.85 23.60
C GLN A 958 -54.49 53.24 23.84
N GLU A 959 -53.85 53.85 22.84
CA GLU A 959 -53.31 55.20 22.93
C GLU A 959 -54.44 56.22 23.14
N GLN A 960 -55.54 56.09 22.39
CA GLN A 960 -56.71 56.95 22.55
C GLN A 960 -57.31 56.82 23.95
N LEU A 961 -57.40 55.61 24.49
CA LEU A 961 -57.89 55.36 25.85
C LEU A 961 -56.97 56.00 26.90
N ASN A 962 -55.65 55.92 26.71
CA ASN A 962 -54.67 56.57 27.58
C ASN A 962 -54.79 58.10 27.55
N GLN A 963 -55.03 58.69 26.38
CA GLN A 963 -55.25 60.14 26.23
C GLN A 963 -56.55 60.59 26.93
N GLN A 964 -57.66 59.85 26.76
CA GLN A 964 -58.92 60.13 27.43
C GLN A 964 -58.80 60.05 28.96
N LEU A 965 -58.05 59.05 29.45
CA LEU A 965 -57.75 58.91 30.87
C LEU A 965 -56.90 60.08 31.40
N GLN A 966 -55.91 60.53 30.63
CA GLN A 966 -55.02 61.63 31.03
C GLN A 966 -55.73 63.00 31.02
N GLU A 967 -56.64 63.25 30.06
CA GLU A 967 -57.52 64.42 30.07
C GLU A 967 -58.47 64.39 31.28
N MET A 968 -59.05 63.23 31.59
CA MET A 968 -59.90 63.06 32.77
C MET A 968 -59.15 63.32 34.08
N VAL A 969 -57.89 62.87 34.19
CA VAL A 969 -57.03 63.09 35.36
C VAL A 969 -56.65 64.57 35.52
N ASN A 970 -56.40 65.28 34.42
CA ASN A 970 -56.13 66.71 34.46
C ASN A 970 -57.36 67.54 34.88
N ASP A 971 -58.57 67.06 34.57
CA ASP A 971 -59.83 67.66 35.00
C ASP A 971 -60.22 67.31 36.47
N MET A 972 -59.49 66.41 37.14
CA MET A 972 -59.70 66.05 38.54
C MET A 972 -58.92 66.98 39.50
N GLN A 973 -59.56 68.05 39.96
CA GLN A 973 -59.14 68.77 41.18
C GLN A 973 -60.19 68.61 42.30
N GLY A 974 -60.14 67.48 43.02
CA GLY A 974 -60.90 67.26 44.25
C GLY A 974 -61.02 65.79 44.68
N ASP A 975 -61.10 65.55 46.00
CA ASP A 975 -61.04 64.22 46.66
C ASP A 975 -62.24 63.26 46.42
N ARG A 976 -63.18 63.56 45.52
CA ARG A 976 -64.33 62.66 45.25
C ARG A 976 -64.79 62.71 43.79
N LEU A 977 -64.82 61.54 43.15
CA LEU A 977 -65.40 61.36 41.82
C LEU A 977 -66.89 61.72 41.77
N SER A 978 -67.28 62.47 40.74
CA SER A 978 -68.69 62.71 40.42
C SER A 978 -69.32 61.49 39.72
N ARG A 979 -70.65 61.38 39.77
CA ARG A 979 -71.40 60.27 39.16
C ARG A 979 -71.19 60.19 37.64
N GLU A 980 -71.06 61.33 36.98
CA GLU A 980 -70.79 61.42 35.53
C GLU A 980 -69.36 60.94 35.19
N GLN A 981 -68.38 61.19 36.07
CA GLN A 981 -67.00 60.69 35.89
C GLN A 981 -66.89 59.18 36.15
N SER A 982 -67.67 58.65 37.09
CA SER A 982 -67.75 57.20 37.33
C SER A 982 -68.38 56.46 36.16
N GLU A 983 -69.38 57.05 35.49
CA GLU A 983 -69.99 56.47 34.28
C GLU A 983 -69.01 56.47 33.10
N ARG A 984 -68.21 57.53 32.92
CA ARG A 984 -67.14 57.55 31.91
C ARG A 984 -66.01 56.55 32.19
N LEU A 985 -65.66 56.32 33.46
CA LEU A 985 -64.70 55.26 33.82
C LEU A 985 -65.25 53.85 33.55
N ASP A 986 -66.54 53.60 33.77
CA ASP A 986 -67.16 52.32 33.40
C ASP A 986 -67.16 52.12 31.88
N GLU A 987 -67.38 53.18 31.11
CA GLU A 987 -67.29 53.13 29.64
C GLU A 987 -65.86 52.82 29.16
N MET A 988 -64.84 53.48 29.72
CA MET A 988 -63.43 53.16 29.43
C MET A 988 -63.04 51.76 29.91
N ALA A 989 -63.57 51.27 31.04
CA ALA A 989 -63.32 49.90 31.50
C ALA A 989 -63.90 48.85 30.54
N ARG A 990 -65.03 49.15 29.89
CA ARG A 990 -65.61 48.28 28.85
C ARG A 990 -64.77 48.29 27.58
N GLN A 991 -64.29 49.47 27.16
CA GLN A 991 -63.38 49.60 26.03
C GLN A 991 -62.07 48.83 26.29
N GLN A 992 -61.47 48.98 27.47
CA GLN A 992 -60.27 48.25 27.87
C GLN A 992 -60.49 46.72 27.91
N ASN A 993 -61.67 46.28 28.34
CA ASN A 993 -62.02 44.85 28.34
C ASN A 993 -62.22 44.29 26.92
N GLU A 994 -62.65 45.12 25.96
CA GLU A 994 -62.76 44.72 24.56
C GLU A 994 -61.38 44.53 23.94
N ILE A 995 -60.45 45.47 24.17
CA ILE A 995 -59.03 45.34 23.74
C ILE A 995 -58.41 44.09 24.37
N ARG A 996 -58.65 43.85 25.67
CA ARG A 996 -58.17 42.64 26.35
C ARG A 996 -58.73 41.35 25.73
N ARG A 997 -59.98 41.37 25.26
CA ARG A 997 -60.62 40.22 24.61
C ARG A 997 -59.99 39.95 23.24
N GLN A 998 -59.78 40.99 22.44
CA GLN A 998 -59.12 40.89 21.14
C GLN A 998 -57.66 40.41 21.26
N LEU A 999 -56.92 40.89 22.26
CA LEU A 999 -55.57 40.38 22.55
C LEU A 999 -55.57 38.92 23.01
N ARG A 1000 -56.59 38.49 23.77
CA ARG A 1000 -56.77 37.06 24.13
C ARG A 1000 -57.11 36.20 22.91
N GLU A 1001 -57.81 36.75 21.94
CA GLU A 1001 -58.16 36.07 20.69
C GLU A 1001 -56.92 35.91 19.80
N LEU A 1002 -56.10 36.95 19.69
CA LEU A 1002 -54.79 36.90 19.02
C LEU A 1002 -53.79 35.97 19.72
N GLN A 1003 -53.81 35.90 21.05
CA GLN A 1003 -53.02 34.92 21.80
C GLN A 1003 -53.45 33.47 21.49
N ARG A 1004 -54.69 33.26 21.07
CA ARG A 1004 -55.30 31.94 20.83
C ARG A 1004 -55.15 31.45 19.39
N SER A 1005 -54.69 32.27 18.45
CA SER A 1005 -54.59 31.90 17.03
C SER A 1005 -53.42 30.95 16.70
N GLY A 1006 -52.74 30.39 17.71
CA GLY A 1006 -51.75 29.32 17.56
C GLY A 1006 -50.40 29.71 16.96
N ALA A 1007 -50.22 30.96 16.50
CA ALA A 1007 -49.01 31.42 15.81
C ALA A 1007 -47.80 31.72 16.70
N LEU A 1008 -47.96 31.73 18.03
CA LEU A 1008 -46.90 32.09 18.99
C LEU A 1008 -46.64 30.91 19.95
N ARG A 1009 -45.37 30.50 20.10
CA ARG A 1009 -44.93 29.33 20.87
C ARG A 1009 -44.75 29.66 22.36
N GLU A 1010 -44.93 28.66 23.25
CA GLU A 1010 -44.54 28.80 24.65
C GLU A 1010 -43.02 29.00 24.77
N GLY A 1011 -42.60 30.15 25.32
CA GLY A 1011 -41.19 30.58 25.36
C GLY A 1011 -40.91 31.86 24.56
N ASP A 1012 -41.80 32.25 23.64
CA ASP A 1012 -41.64 33.46 22.85
C ASP A 1012 -41.79 34.73 23.68
N GLN A 1013 -40.90 35.69 23.43
CA GLN A 1013 -40.93 36.99 24.10
C GLN A 1013 -42.21 37.77 23.78
N ALA A 1014 -42.73 37.65 22.54
CA ALA A 1014 -44.00 38.26 22.14
C ALA A 1014 -45.19 37.67 22.90
N LEU A 1015 -45.23 36.34 23.10
CA LEU A 1015 -46.28 35.67 23.87
C LEU A 1015 -46.23 36.05 25.35
N SER A 1016 -45.03 36.10 25.93
CA SER A 1016 -44.83 36.51 27.33
C SER A 1016 -45.26 37.95 27.57
N GLU A 1017 -44.96 38.86 26.64
CA GLU A 1017 -45.39 40.25 26.72
C GLU A 1017 -46.91 40.40 26.50
N LEU A 1018 -47.52 39.61 25.61
CA LEU A 1018 -48.98 39.56 25.43
C LEU A 1018 -49.71 39.12 26.70
N GLN A 1019 -49.20 38.09 27.37
CA GLN A 1019 -49.81 37.58 28.58
C GLN A 1019 -49.71 38.57 29.74
N ARG A 1020 -48.53 39.19 29.92
CA ARG A 1020 -48.34 40.26 30.92
C ARG A 1020 -49.24 41.47 30.67
N MET A 1021 -49.46 41.84 29.40
CA MET A 1021 -50.41 42.89 29.05
C MET A 1021 -51.84 42.52 29.44
N ILE A 1022 -52.29 41.30 29.14
CA ILE A 1022 -53.64 40.83 29.48
C ILE A 1022 -53.87 40.89 30.99
N ASP A 1023 -52.87 40.52 31.79
CA ASP A 1023 -52.91 40.59 33.25
C ASP A 1023 -52.93 42.06 33.75
N GLU A 1024 -52.07 42.92 33.22
CA GLU A 1024 -52.05 44.36 33.56
C GLU A 1024 -53.37 45.06 33.18
N MET A 1025 -54.00 44.66 32.06
CA MET A 1025 -55.31 45.16 31.63
C MET A 1025 -56.42 44.72 32.58
N GLU A 1026 -56.37 43.50 33.12
CA GLU A 1026 -57.34 43.00 34.09
C GLU A 1026 -57.31 43.81 35.39
N ASP A 1027 -56.11 44.10 35.90
CA ASP A 1027 -55.92 44.98 37.07
C ASP A 1027 -56.40 46.40 36.79
N SER A 1028 -56.13 46.93 35.59
CA SER A 1028 -56.59 48.27 35.19
C SER A 1028 -58.12 48.38 35.06
N ILE A 1029 -58.79 47.34 34.53
CA ILE A 1029 -60.26 47.25 34.47
C ILE A 1029 -60.85 47.24 35.89
N ASN A 1030 -60.22 46.52 36.82
CA ASN A 1030 -60.64 46.47 38.21
C ASN A 1030 -60.46 47.83 38.91
N ASP A 1031 -59.36 48.54 38.64
CA ASP A 1031 -59.11 49.89 39.17
C ASP A 1031 -60.10 50.93 38.61
N MET A 1032 -60.41 50.88 37.31
CA MET A 1032 -61.43 51.73 36.67
C MET A 1032 -62.82 51.51 37.27
N ARG A 1033 -63.23 50.25 37.44
CA ARG A 1033 -64.51 49.89 38.06
C ARG A 1033 -64.56 50.22 39.56
N GLY A 1034 -63.40 50.19 40.22
CA GLY A 1034 -63.22 50.61 41.61
C GLY A 1034 -63.18 52.13 41.81
N GLY A 1035 -63.09 52.92 40.73
CA GLY A 1035 -62.97 54.37 40.78
C GLY A 1035 -61.61 54.88 41.25
N VAL A 1036 -60.56 54.07 41.10
CA VAL A 1036 -59.18 54.39 41.46
C VAL A 1036 -58.51 55.04 40.27
N THR A 1037 -58.06 56.30 40.41
CA THR A 1037 -57.39 57.06 39.35
C THR A 1037 -56.02 57.60 39.80
N ASP A 1038 -55.28 56.73 40.48
CA ASP A 1038 -53.91 56.98 40.96
C ASP A 1038 -52.93 57.10 39.77
N ARG A 1039 -51.82 57.80 39.99
CA ARG A 1039 -50.66 57.83 39.08
C ARG A 1039 -50.16 56.43 38.68
N MET A 1040 -50.24 55.45 39.58
CA MET A 1040 -49.90 54.05 39.33
C MET A 1040 -50.80 53.39 38.27
N MET A 1041 -52.07 53.77 38.20
CA MET A 1041 -52.99 53.31 37.16
C MET A 1041 -52.60 53.88 35.79
N ILE A 1042 -52.24 55.17 35.73
CA ILE A 1042 -51.77 55.82 34.49
C ILE A 1042 -50.45 55.19 34.03
N GLU A 1043 -49.53 54.91 34.96
CA GLU A 1043 -48.28 54.23 34.66
C GLU A 1043 -48.52 52.80 34.14
N ARG A 1044 -49.49 52.06 34.70
CA ARG A 1044 -49.88 50.74 34.18
C ARG A 1044 -50.45 50.81 32.77
N GLN A 1045 -51.29 51.81 32.49
CA GLN A 1045 -51.85 52.04 31.15
C GLN A 1045 -50.77 52.42 30.12
N GLN A 1046 -49.73 53.16 30.52
CA GLN A 1046 -48.58 53.47 29.69
C GLN A 1046 -47.69 52.24 29.45
N ASN A 1047 -47.53 51.38 30.46
CA ASN A 1047 -46.79 50.11 30.33
C ASN A 1047 -47.50 49.15 29.36
N ILE A 1048 -48.83 49.04 29.46
CA ILE A 1048 -49.65 48.24 28.53
C ILE A 1048 -49.39 48.67 27.08
N LEU A 1049 -49.40 49.98 26.79
CA LEU A 1049 -49.11 50.50 25.45
C LEU A 1049 -47.65 50.24 25.03
N SER A 1050 -46.69 50.45 25.94
CA SER A 1050 -45.26 50.20 25.66
C SER A 1050 -44.99 48.73 25.34
N ARG A 1051 -45.66 47.80 26.01
CA ARG A 1051 -45.54 46.36 25.74
C ARG A 1051 -46.23 45.98 24.43
N MET A 1052 -47.32 46.66 24.06
CA MET A 1052 -48.01 46.44 22.79
C MET A 1052 -47.09 46.78 21.61
N LEU A 1053 -46.41 47.93 21.69
CA LEU A 1053 -45.42 48.34 20.69
C LEU A 1053 -44.17 47.43 20.68
N SER A 1054 -43.78 46.89 21.83
CA SER A 1054 -42.63 45.95 21.90
C SER A 1054 -42.98 44.57 21.34
N ALA A 1055 -44.22 44.12 21.55
CA ALA A 1055 -44.75 42.89 20.96
C ALA A 1055 -44.88 43.04 19.43
N GLU A 1056 -45.34 44.19 18.95
CA GLU A 1056 -45.36 44.55 17.52
C GLU A 1056 -43.94 44.46 16.89
N GLU A 1057 -42.94 45.09 17.52
CA GLU A 1057 -41.55 45.07 17.03
C GLU A 1057 -40.93 43.66 17.06
N ALA A 1058 -41.26 42.85 18.07
CA ALA A 1058 -40.83 41.46 18.15
C ALA A 1058 -41.48 40.59 17.06
N MET A 1059 -42.73 40.87 16.72
CA MET A 1059 -43.48 40.19 15.67
C MET A 1059 -43.01 40.59 14.26
N GLU A 1060 -42.69 41.86 14.03
CA GLU A 1060 -42.08 42.34 12.77
C GLU A 1060 -40.71 41.68 12.52
N ARG A 1061 -39.85 41.59 13.55
CA ARG A 1061 -38.54 40.93 13.43
C ARG A 1061 -38.63 39.44 13.12
N ARG A 1062 -39.65 38.76 13.66
CA ARG A 1062 -39.89 37.34 13.38
C ARG A 1062 -40.43 37.10 11.97
N GLY A 1063 -41.26 38.01 11.46
CA GLY A 1063 -41.69 38.00 10.06
C GLY A 1063 -40.55 38.12 9.05
N GLU A 1064 -39.36 38.53 9.49
CA GLU A 1064 -38.13 38.51 8.69
C GLU A 1064 -37.30 37.21 8.86
N GLU A 1065 -37.63 36.31 9.81
CA GLU A 1065 -36.81 35.14 10.21
C GLU A 1065 -37.41 33.73 9.91
N GLU A 1066 -38.65 33.57 9.41
CA GLU A 1066 -39.21 32.29 8.92
C GLU A 1066 -39.76 32.56 7.49
N GLU A 1067 -39.41 31.91 6.37
CA GLU A 1067 -38.98 30.55 6.06
C GLU A 1067 -37.88 30.56 4.96
N ARG A 1068 -36.82 29.78 5.14
CA ARG A 1068 -36.18 29.10 4.01
C ARG A 1068 -36.75 27.70 3.97
N GLU A 1069 -37.82 27.51 3.20
CA GLU A 1069 -38.06 26.21 2.58
C GLU A 1069 -36.86 25.89 1.70
N GLY A 1070 -36.29 24.70 1.86
CA GLY A 1070 -35.25 24.21 0.98
C GLY A 1070 -35.82 23.97 -0.42
N GLN A 1071 -35.82 24.98 -1.27
CA GLN A 1071 -35.81 24.74 -2.71
C GLN A 1071 -34.47 24.09 -3.06
N LEU A 1072 -34.52 23.00 -3.85
CA LEU A 1072 -33.37 22.38 -4.49
C LEU A 1072 -32.42 23.47 -5.01
N ALA A 1073 -31.13 23.33 -4.69
CA ALA A 1073 -30.12 24.32 -5.03
C ALA A 1073 -30.11 24.57 -6.54
N GLU A 1074 -30.54 25.76 -6.99
CA GLU A 1074 -30.11 26.23 -8.31
C GLU A 1074 -28.57 26.32 -8.30
N PRO A 1075 -27.88 25.88 -9.36
CA PRO A 1075 -26.43 25.83 -9.40
C PRO A 1075 -25.87 27.24 -9.26
N PHE A 1076 -25.41 27.57 -8.06
CA PHE A 1076 -24.74 28.83 -7.76
C PHE A 1076 -23.33 28.71 -8.32
N ASP A 1077 -23.03 29.50 -9.36
CA ASP A 1077 -21.64 29.74 -9.76
C ASP A 1077 -20.95 30.42 -8.57
N SER A 1078 -20.12 29.67 -7.86
CA SER A 1078 -19.32 30.16 -6.75
C SER A 1078 -18.27 31.14 -7.28
N GLU A 1079 -18.64 32.40 -7.45
CA GLU A 1079 -17.65 33.47 -7.33
C GLU A 1079 -17.21 33.49 -5.87
N LEU A 1080 -16.02 32.94 -5.62
CA LEU A 1080 -15.32 33.10 -4.35
C LEU A 1080 -15.38 34.59 -3.97
N PRO A 1081 -15.88 34.94 -2.77
CA PRO A 1081 -15.86 36.33 -2.36
C PRO A 1081 -14.42 36.84 -2.45
N PRO A 1082 -14.20 38.09 -2.92
CA PRO A 1082 -12.86 38.61 -3.09
C PRO A 1082 -12.10 38.51 -1.76
N ASP A 1083 -10.83 38.10 -1.83
CA ASP A 1083 -9.96 37.95 -0.67
C ASP A 1083 -10.06 39.19 0.23
N LEU A 1084 -10.54 38.98 1.46
CA LEU A 1084 -10.61 40.01 2.49
C LEU A 1084 -9.22 40.61 2.70
N THR A 1085 -9.09 41.92 2.48
CA THR A 1085 -7.81 42.59 2.66
C THR A 1085 -7.42 42.57 4.15
N LEU A 1086 -6.13 42.52 4.45
CA LEU A 1086 -5.62 42.49 5.82
C LEU A 1086 -6.14 43.69 6.66
N GLU A 1087 -6.46 44.80 5.99
CA GLU A 1087 -6.97 46.03 6.59
C GLU A 1087 -8.46 45.90 7.00
N GLU A 1088 -9.28 45.22 6.21
CA GLU A 1088 -10.68 44.91 6.54
C GLU A 1088 -10.78 43.90 7.68
N LEU A 1089 -9.96 42.85 7.67
CA LEU A 1089 -9.88 41.86 8.75
C LEU A 1089 -9.48 42.50 10.08
N GLN A 1090 -8.54 43.47 10.05
CA GLN A 1090 -8.12 44.20 11.25
C GLN A 1090 -9.23 45.12 11.79
N GLN A 1091 -10.04 45.72 10.91
CA GLN A 1091 -11.16 46.56 11.29
C GLN A 1091 -12.29 45.75 11.94
N GLU A 1092 -12.59 44.58 11.39
CA GLU A 1092 -13.62 43.69 11.91
C GLU A 1092 -13.23 43.06 13.24
N ILE A 1093 -11.96 42.65 13.41
CA ILE A 1093 -11.50 42.15 14.71
C ILE A 1093 -11.47 43.27 15.76
N ARG A 1094 -11.17 44.51 15.38
CA ARG A 1094 -11.27 45.67 16.29
C ARG A 1094 -12.70 46.01 16.67
N SER A 1095 -13.66 45.90 15.75
CA SER A 1095 -15.08 46.13 16.08
C SER A 1095 -15.57 45.06 17.05
N ARG A 1096 -15.23 43.78 16.81
CA ARG A 1096 -15.56 42.66 17.71
C ARG A 1096 -14.85 42.72 19.06
N LEU A 1097 -13.66 43.31 19.14
CA LEU A 1097 -12.95 43.55 20.42
C LEU A 1097 -13.58 44.68 21.25
N GLN A 1098 -14.32 45.60 20.62
CA GLN A 1098 -15.01 46.71 21.28
C GLN A 1098 -16.49 46.40 21.57
N ASP A 1099 -17.00 45.28 21.04
CA ASP A 1099 -18.36 44.81 21.29
C ASP A 1099 -18.51 44.28 22.73
N PRO A 1100 -19.38 44.89 23.57
CA PRO A 1100 -19.60 44.45 24.94
C PRO A 1100 -20.26 43.06 25.06
N ASN A 1101 -20.81 42.50 23.98
CA ASN A 1101 -21.49 41.20 23.96
C ASN A 1101 -20.59 40.02 23.59
N TYR A 1102 -19.34 40.26 23.17
CA TYR A 1102 -18.36 39.20 22.89
C TYR A 1102 -17.44 38.96 24.10
N THR A 1103 -17.09 37.70 24.38
CA THR A 1103 -16.26 37.33 25.53
C THR A 1103 -14.96 38.14 25.59
N ARG A 1104 -14.75 38.89 26.68
CA ARG A 1104 -13.57 39.74 26.88
C ARG A 1104 -12.28 38.90 26.88
N PHE A 1105 -11.50 38.99 25.80
CA PHE A 1105 -10.12 38.50 25.78
C PHE A 1105 -9.31 39.17 26.91
N SER A 1106 -8.51 38.40 27.65
CA SER A 1106 -7.61 38.96 28.68
C SER A 1106 -6.61 39.94 28.05
N GLU A 1107 -6.11 40.94 28.80
CA GLU A 1107 -5.14 41.93 28.30
C GLU A 1107 -3.89 41.31 27.62
N GLU A 1108 -3.45 40.12 28.06
CA GLU A 1108 -2.33 39.41 27.41
C GLU A 1108 -2.68 38.92 26.01
N HIS A 1109 -3.88 38.40 25.80
CA HIS A 1109 -4.35 37.92 24.51
C HIS A 1109 -4.59 39.08 23.52
N GLN A 1110 -5.10 40.22 24.00
CA GLN A 1110 -5.23 41.43 23.17
C GLN A 1110 -3.87 41.93 22.67
N ARG A 1111 -2.84 41.95 23.54
CA ARG A 1111 -1.48 42.32 23.13
C ARG A 1111 -0.85 41.32 22.15
N LEU A 1112 -1.17 40.04 22.28
CA LEU A 1112 -0.72 38.99 21.35
C LEU A 1112 -1.34 39.17 19.96
N ILE A 1113 -2.64 39.47 19.90
CA ILE A 1113 -3.35 39.76 18.65
C ILE A 1113 -2.76 41.01 17.99
N GLU A 1114 -2.51 42.08 18.74
CA GLU A 1114 -1.86 43.29 18.20
C GLU A 1114 -0.47 43.00 17.64
N ARG A 1115 0.36 42.22 18.35
CA ARG A 1115 1.69 41.82 17.89
C ARG A 1115 1.65 40.93 16.65
N TYR A 1116 0.65 40.06 16.55
CA TYR A 1116 0.44 39.18 15.41
C TYR A 1116 0.14 39.98 14.14
N PHE A 1117 -0.77 40.96 14.22
CA PHE A 1117 -1.04 41.86 13.09
C PHE A 1117 0.14 42.78 12.75
N GLU A 1118 0.91 43.21 13.75
CA GLU A 1118 2.13 44.00 13.52
C GLU A 1118 3.23 43.18 12.80
N MET A 1119 3.31 41.87 13.06
CA MET A 1119 4.20 40.95 12.33
C MET A 1119 3.70 40.67 10.92
N LEU A 1120 2.40 40.43 10.73
CA LEU A 1120 1.80 40.25 9.40
C LEU A 1120 2.05 41.46 8.51
N ARG A 1121 1.84 42.68 9.04
CA ARG A 1121 2.09 43.92 8.29
C ARG A 1121 3.56 44.09 7.90
N ARG A 1122 4.50 43.68 8.76
CA ARG A 1122 5.93 43.66 8.42
C ARG A 1122 6.31 42.62 7.38
N MET A 1123 5.60 41.50 7.32
CA MET A 1123 5.79 40.49 6.28
C MET A 1123 5.24 40.98 4.93
N ASP A 1124 4.11 41.68 4.94
CA ASP A 1124 3.50 42.25 3.74
C ASP A 1124 4.35 43.42 3.19
N ASP A 1125 4.83 44.31 4.07
CA ASP A 1125 5.77 45.39 3.70
C ASP A 1125 7.13 44.84 3.18
N ALA A 1126 7.52 43.63 3.58
CA ALA A 1126 8.72 42.95 3.11
C ALA A 1126 8.52 42.16 1.81
N ALA A 1127 7.28 41.83 1.45
CA ALA A 1127 6.93 41.22 0.17
C ALA A 1127 6.76 42.26 -0.96
N ILE A 1128 6.57 43.54 -0.61
CA ILE A 1128 6.40 44.68 -1.53
C ILE A 1128 7.75 45.38 -1.85
N GLN A 1129 8.86 45.01 -1.19
CA GLN A 1129 10.24 45.42 -1.54
C GLN A 1129 10.97 44.32 -2.31
#